data_AF-A0A8H5DIB4-F1
#
_entry.id   AF-A0A8H5DIB4-F1
#
_cell.length_a   1.000
_cell.length_b   1.000
_cell.length_c   1.000
_cell.angle_alpha   90.00
_cell.angle_beta   90.00
_cell.angle_gamma   90.00
#
_symmetry.space_group_name_H-M   'P 1'
#
loop_
_entity.id
_entity.type
_entity.pdbx_description
1 polymer ?
#
loop_
_entity_poly.entity_id
_entity_poly.type
_entity_poly.pdbx_seq_one_letter_code
_entity_poly.pdbx_strand_id
1 'polypeptide(L)'
;MSVIETTDDGLPALHDEKTNDDAASTPSRDAEACSADNTSEPPDGGLQAWLQVLAGHLVAVNSWGYLISFGIFQPYYEEQFSLPPSTVSWIGSLEVCLIFFIGTFSGRAFDAGYFRTASAVGLFLQVLGIFMTSIASAYWQVLLAQGICQGLGNGIIFAPTIANISTYFARKKTIAISCAACGAATGGIIFPLIAQQLLPKIGFQWTVRVMGLVVVISSMVIMMVGKTRLRARKAGPLVEWAAFKEPAYVLFAIAMFFTLWPTWISYNYVSNLGPIYCRAITDNKYQARQYATDKLGGSASDSFLMLIAINVTGIPGRLISAFLADRYFGAINVFVPIILSAALCLFTWSQVDTLTGGFVWVSVFGYFGAAIQSLFPSCCASLTKDLSKSGTRIGMVFTIISFAALTGSPIAGQLMQATGGDYLAAQMWGGANASPLLAPALLQRARSLTTEHDNLQRILNSSFDANTAKRVGELSRVAEALKAWQSSQASVAELKAMLDDPDQDADLASIARDELASETGNLESLARRLSASLTPRHPFADFPCMIEFRPGPGGLEGRYFMDTLFKMYRGLCIRRGYRHSVVKYEFADGAGDSSSSAGENPLQEAILEVHDQGAFDIFRSEAGMHRVQRIPSTESKGRVHTSAVAVWVLPSFPESGTSNIDFDDPESDFYVNPQEVKIETMRARGAGGQHVNKTESAIRMTHLPTGTTVSMQDHRSQQRNRDEAWKLLRSRIADQRREAREEEASQLRDSVLSKTQITRGDKIRTYNYNQDRCTDHRAGVDVHDLPNVLDGGEKLDRIMDGAKDWLVGKDIELLVLEEEVKEKQAKGTK
;
A
#
# COMPACT_ATOMS: atom_id res chain seq x y z
N MET A 1 69.07 -26.26 -13.43
CA MET A 1 70.35 -26.85 -12.99
C MET A 1 70.64 -26.27 -11.61
N SER A 2 70.89 -27.09 -10.57
CA SER A 2 71.27 -26.71 -9.17
C SER A 2 70.50 -25.51 -8.54
N VAL A 3 69.53 -25.63 -7.62
CA VAL A 3 69.46 -26.36 -6.32
C VAL A 3 70.39 -25.76 -5.23
N ILE A 4 69.92 -25.74 -3.98
CA ILE A 4 70.56 -25.26 -2.71
C ILE A 4 70.52 -23.72 -2.54
N GLU A 5 69.96 -23.04 -1.51
CA GLU A 5 69.54 -23.32 -0.10
C GLU A 5 70.57 -22.95 0.99
N THR A 6 70.29 -21.89 1.78
CA THR A 6 70.99 -21.57 3.04
C THR A 6 70.11 -20.73 3.99
N THR A 7 69.97 -21.15 5.24
CA THR A 7 69.67 -20.28 6.42
C THR A 7 71.00 -19.65 6.93
N ASP A 8 71.13 -18.85 8.00
CA ASP A 8 70.36 -18.72 9.25
C ASP A 8 70.70 -17.44 10.07
N ASP A 9 70.08 -17.33 11.26
CA ASP A 9 70.49 -16.58 12.48
C ASP A 9 70.48 -15.03 12.55
N GLY A 10 69.99 -14.49 13.69
CA GLY A 10 69.98 -13.02 13.97
C GLY A 10 69.10 -12.47 15.12
N LEU A 11 69.05 -13.12 16.29
CA LEU A 11 68.34 -12.69 17.53
C LEU A 11 69.11 -11.58 18.32
N PRO A 12 68.60 -10.95 19.43
CA PRO A 12 67.36 -11.20 20.21
C PRO A 12 66.50 -9.98 20.69
N ALA A 13 65.29 -10.35 21.13
CA ALA A 13 64.29 -9.80 22.09
C ALA A 13 64.55 -8.62 23.07
N LEU A 14 63.42 -8.00 23.48
CA LEU A 14 62.96 -7.76 24.88
C LEU A 14 61.42 -7.50 24.85
N HIS A 15 60.58 -8.40 25.40
CA HIS A 15 59.80 -8.26 26.67
C HIS A 15 58.72 -7.15 26.69
N ASP A 16 57.48 -7.35 27.17
CA ASP A 16 56.90 -8.34 28.12
C ASP A 16 55.60 -9.02 27.57
N GLU A 17 55.30 -10.30 27.88
CA GLU A 17 54.43 -10.80 28.98
C GLU A 17 53.01 -10.17 29.02
N LYS A 18 51.86 -10.86 29.11
CA LYS A 18 51.41 -12.26 29.36
C LYS A 18 50.08 -12.48 28.58
N THR A 19 49.41 -13.62 28.32
CA THR A 19 49.53 -15.11 28.42
C THR A 19 48.31 -15.67 27.63
N ASN A 20 48.09 -16.95 27.28
CA ASN A 20 48.70 -18.25 27.61
C ASN A 20 48.45 -19.25 26.44
N ASP A 21 49.14 -20.40 26.42
CA ASP A 21 48.80 -21.56 25.58
C ASP A 21 47.79 -22.51 26.27
N ASP A 22 47.00 -23.26 25.50
CA ASP A 22 46.98 -24.74 25.64
C ASP A 22 46.34 -25.49 24.44
N ALA A 23 46.85 -26.69 24.19
CA ALA A 23 46.31 -27.78 23.36
C ALA A 23 45.52 -27.48 22.05
N ALA A 24 46.20 -27.54 20.90
CA ALA A 24 45.55 -27.82 19.61
C ALA A 24 45.08 -29.29 19.53
N SER A 25 43.78 -29.52 19.33
CA SER A 25 43.22 -30.85 19.03
C SER A 25 42.53 -30.87 17.68
N THR A 26 42.83 -31.88 16.85
CA THR A 26 42.29 -32.10 15.50
C THR A 26 40.76 -31.97 15.45
N PRO A 27 40.16 -31.30 14.45
CA PRO A 27 38.71 -31.34 14.26
C PRO A 27 38.26 -32.79 14.06
N SER A 28 37.26 -33.23 14.82
CA SER A 28 36.73 -34.59 14.68
C SER A 28 36.00 -34.73 13.34
N ARG A 29 36.00 -35.94 12.76
CA ARG A 29 35.23 -36.25 11.55
C ARG A 29 33.73 -36.02 11.75
N ASP A 30 33.25 -36.06 12.99
CA ASP A 30 31.88 -35.68 13.36
C ASP A 30 31.57 -34.20 13.13
N ALA A 31 32.57 -33.30 13.22
CA ALA A 31 32.39 -31.88 12.97
C ALA A 31 32.22 -31.58 11.47
N GLU A 32 33.01 -32.22 10.60
CA GLU A 32 32.84 -32.13 9.14
C GLU A 32 31.53 -32.81 8.67
N ALA A 33 31.13 -33.90 9.31
CA ALA A 33 29.82 -34.51 9.10
C ALA A 33 28.65 -33.62 9.59
N CYS A 34 28.88 -32.69 10.52
CA CYS A 34 27.84 -31.86 11.13
C CYS A 34 27.26 -30.79 10.17
N SER A 35 28.01 -30.42 9.12
CA SER A 35 27.56 -29.46 8.10
C SER A 35 26.80 -30.09 6.93
N ALA A 36 26.91 -31.39 6.69
CA ALA A 36 26.52 -32.02 5.42
C ALA A 36 25.02 -32.39 5.29
N ASP A 37 24.30 -32.56 6.40
CA ASP A 37 22.92 -33.12 6.42
C ASP A 37 21.85 -32.06 6.79
N ASN A 38 22.22 -31.05 7.58
CA ASN A 38 21.36 -29.89 7.88
C ASN A 38 21.10 -29.00 6.64
N THR A 39 21.81 -29.24 5.53
CA THR A 39 21.82 -28.45 4.29
C THR A 39 20.95 -29.00 3.17
N SER A 40 20.20 -30.09 3.38
CA SER A 40 19.26 -30.58 2.36
C SER A 40 18.19 -29.52 2.03
N GLU A 41 17.92 -29.28 0.74
CA GLU A 41 16.89 -28.32 0.33
C GLU A 41 15.48 -28.79 0.78
N PRO A 42 14.55 -27.88 1.11
CA PRO A 42 13.17 -28.25 1.44
C PRO A 42 12.48 -29.02 0.30
N PRO A 43 11.81 -30.16 0.57
CA PRO A 43 11.28 -31.05 -0.47
C PRO A 43 10.14 -30.46 -1.31
N ASP A 44 9.50 -29.36 -0.89
CA ASP A 44 8.45 -28.64 -1.63
C ASP A 44 7.25 -29.49 -2.12
N GLY A 45 7.04 -30.64 -1.47
CA GLY A 45 6.03 -31.64 -1.82
C GLY A 45 6.36 -33.03 -1.26
N GLY A 46 5.74 -34.04 -1.87
CA GLY A 46 5.79 -35.42 -1.38
C GLY A 46 4.84 -35.69 -0.20
N LEU A 47 4.54 -36.97 0.03
CA LEU A 47 3.53 -37.39 1.00
C LEU A 47 3.83 -36.89 2.43
N GLN A 48 5.08 -37.02 2.90
CA GLN A 48 5.44 -36.62 4.27
C GLN A 48 5.26 -35.11 4.53
N ALA A 49 5.48 -34.25 3.53
CA ALA A 49 5.31 -32.80 3.66
C ALA A 49 3.84 -32.39 3.69
N TRP A 50 3.02 -32.92 2.76
CA TRP A 50 1.57 -32.68 2.76
C TRP A 50 0.85 -33.28 3.97
N LEU A 51 1.39 -34.37 4.53
CA LEU A 51 0.95 -34.91 5.81
C LEU A 51 1.18 -33.92 6.98
N GLN A 52 2.25 -33.12 6.96
CA GLN A 52 2.41 -32.05 7.98
C GLN A 52 1.41 -30.91 7.77
N VAL A 53 1.04 -30.59 6.53
CA VAL A 53 -0.03 -29.62 6.22
C VAL A 53 -1.39 -30.13 6.73
N LEU A 54 -1.69 -31.43 6.58
CA LEU A 54 -2.89 -32.06 7.15
C LEU A 54 -2.89 -31.99 8.69
N ALA A 55 -1.75 -32.28 9.34
CA ALA A 55 -1.62 -32.12 10.78
C ALA A 55 -1.86 -30.66 11.22
N GLY A 56 -1.30 -29.69 10.48
CA GLY A 56 -1.56 -28.25 10.70
C GLY A 56 -3.01 -27.85 10.50
N HIS A 57 -3.68 -28.41 9.50
CA HIS A 57 -5.11 -28.20 9.26
C HIS A 57 -5.95 -28.69 10.44
N LEU A 58 -5.69 -29.89 10.95
CA LEU A 58 -6.38 -30.44 12.13
C LEU A 58 -6.07 -29.65 13.41
N VAL A 59 -4.83 -29.15 13.58
CA VAL A 59 -4.47 -28.24 14.69
C VAL A 59 -5.25 -26.92 14.60
N ALA A 60 -5.44 -26.37 13.40
CA ALA A 60 -6.23 -25.16 13.19
C ALA A 60 -7.74 -25.38 13.39
N VAL A 61 -8.26 -26.56 13.00
CA VAL A 61 -9.63 -26.99 13.34
C VAL A 61 -9.82 -27.02 14.85
N ASN A 62 -8.94 -27.72 15.58
CA ASN A 62 -9.06 -27.89 17.03
C ASN A 62 -8.93 -26.59 17.82
N SER A 63 -7.99 -25.71 17.43
CA SER A 63 -7.72 -24.47 18.17
C SER A 63 -8.72 -23.37 17.76
N TRP A 64 -8.61 -22.90 16.51
CA TRP A 64 -9.37 -21.74 16.03
C TRP A 64 -10.83 -22.08 15.73
N GLY A 65 -11.11 -23.29 15.23
CA GLY A 65 -12.48 -23.71 14.94
C GLY A 65 -13.34 -23.90 16.19
N TYR A 66 -12.77 -24.45 17.27
CA TYR A 66 -13.46 -24.53 18.55
C TYR A 66 -13.66 -23.14 19.16
N LEU A 67 -12.62 -22.30 19.17
CA LEU A 67 -12.69 -20.90 19.63
C LEU A 67 -13.83 -20.11 18.95
N ILE A 68 -14.02 -20.26 17.63
CA ILE A 68 -15.11 -19.59 16.89
C ILE A 68 -16.50 -19.97 17.43
N SER A 69 -16.65 -21.11 18.10
CA SER A 69 -17.91 -21.50 18.76
C SER A 69 -18.17 -20.78 20.10
N PHE A 70 -17.17 -20.10 20.66
CA PHE A 70 -17.32 -19.33 21.91
C PHE A 70 -18.49 -18.33 21.82
N GLY A 71 -18.70 -17.68 20.67
CA GLY A 71 -19.83 -16.75 20.50
C GLY A 71 -21.21 -17.40 20.71
N ILE A 72 -21.38 -18.70 20.45
CA ILE A 72 -22.64 -19.42 20.77
C ILE A 72 -22.74 -19.67 22.28
N PHE A 73 -21.62 -19.90 22.95
CA PHE A 73 -21.57 -20.18 24.38
C PHE A 73 -21.57 -18.90 25.23
N GLN A 74 -21.17 -17.74 24.69
CA GLN A 74 -21.15 -16.47 25.42
C GLN A 74 -22.53 -16.09 25.99
N PRO A 75 -23.63 -16.00 25.20
CA PRO A 75 -24.96 -15.72 25.74
C PRO A 75 -25.43 -16.77 26.76
N TYR A 76 -25.06 -18.04 26.56
CA TYR A 76 -25.36 -19.11 27.50
C TYR A 76 -24.62 -18.95 28.84
N TYR A 77 -23.37 -18.49 28.83
CA TYR A 77 -22.62 -18.16 30.04
C TYR A 77 -23.13 -16.89 30.73
N GLU A 78 -23.56 -15.88 29.95
CA GLU A 78 -24.19 -14.65 30.47
C GLU A 78 -25.50 -14.99 31.23
N GLU A 79 -26.35 -15.85 30.65
CA GLU A 79 -27.58 -16.36 31.29
C GLU A 79 -27.25 -17.26 32.49
N GLN A 80 -26.45 -18.33 32.30
CA GLN A 80 -26.15 -19.34 33.32
C GLN A 80 -25.51 -18.75 34.58
N PHE A 81 -24.65 -17.73 34.44
CA PHE A 81 -23.96 -17.11 35.57
C PHE A 81 -24.51 -15.75 35.97
N SER A 82 -25.50 -15.21 35.22
CA SER A 82 -26.05 -13.86 35.42
C SER A 82 -24.97 -12.76 35.45
N LEU A 83 -24.02 -12.83 34.50
CA LEU A 83 -22.86 -11.94 34.42
C LEU A 83 -22.91 -11.01 33.21
N PRO A 84 -22.36 -9.77 33.30
CA PRO A 84 -22.29 -8.86 32.17
C PRO A 84 -21.48 -9.42 30.98
N PRO A 85 -21.84 -9.10 29.72
CA PRO A 85 -21.10 -9.52 28.52
C PRO A 85 -19.60 -9.18 28.55
N SER A 86 -19.27 -8.02 29.12
CA SER A 86 -17.88 -7.55 29.30
C SER A 86 -17.07 -8.36 30.33
N THR A 87 -17.74 -9.15 31.18
CA THR A 87 -17.10 -10.11 32.08
C THR A 87 -16.92 -11.45 31.38
N VAL A 88 -17.94 -11.92 30.65
CA VAL A 88 -17.89 -13.21 29.93
C VAL A 88 -16.87 -13.20 28.78
N SER A 89 -16.74 -12.08 28.05
CA SER A 89 -15.81 -11.96 26.92
C SER A 89 -14.32 -12.15 27.28
N TRP A 90 -13.94 -11.98 28.56
CA TRP A 90 -12.59 -12.30 29.04
C TRP A 90 -12.18 -13.76 28.81
N ILE A 91 -13.13 -14.70 28.75
CA ILE A 91 -12.84 -16.12 28.50
C ILE A 91 -12.18 -16.27 27.12
N GLY A 92 -12.83 -15.76 26.06
CA GLY A 92 -12.29 -15.79 24.70
C GLY A 92 -11.06 -14.89 24.51
N SER A 93 -11.05 -13.69 25.11
CA SER A 93 -9.90 -12.78 25.02
C SER A 93 -8.63 -13.37 25.67
N LEU A 94 -8.78 -14.08 26.79
CA LEU A 94 -7.67 -14.77 27.46
C LEU A 94 -7.24 -16.03 26.68
N GLU A 95 -8.17 -16.77 26.07
CA GLU A 95 -7.85 -17.92 25.22
C GLU A 95 -6.96 -17.47 24.04
N VAL A 96 -7.35 -16.43 23.30
CA VAL A 96 -6.57 -15.89 22.16
C VAL A 96 -5.24 -15.27 22.61
N CYS A 97 -5.22 -14.59 23.76
CA CYS A 97 -3.97 -14.09 24.33
C CYS A 97 -2.97 -15.22 24.56
N LEU A 98 -3.38 -16.32 25.21
CA LEU A 98 -2.50 -17.44 25.54
C LEU A 98 -2.07 -18.27 24.32
N ILE A 99 -2.91 -18.38 23.27
CA ILE A 99 -2.54 -18.94 21.96
C ILE A 99 -1.25 -18.29 21.41
N PHE A 100 -1.16 -16.97 21.53
CA PHE A 100 -0.06 -16.18 20.97
C PHE A 100 1.09 -15.97 21.97
N PHE A 101 0.79 -15.70 23.26
CA PHE A 101 1.77 -15.33 24.27
C PHE A 101 2.84 -16.42 24.48
N ILE A 102 2.42 -17.68 24.47
CA ILE A 102 3.29 -18.85 24.68
C ILE A 102 4.22 -19.08 23.49
N GLY A 103 3.95 -18.46 22.33
CA GLY A 103 4.64 -18.69 21.06
C GLY A 103 6.16 -18.71 21.19
N THR A 104 6.77 -17.76 21.91
CA THR A 104 8.23 -17.73 22.15
C THR A 104 8.74 -19.01 22.81
N PHE A 105 8.05 -19.51 23.84
CA PHE A 105 8.44 -20.71 24.58
C PHE A 105 8.19 -21.99 23.79
N SER A 106 7.00 -22.13 23.18
CA SER A 106 6.66 -23.32 22.38
C SER A 106 7.49 -23.39 21.09
N GLY A 107 7.68 -22.26 20.42
CA GLY A 107 8.58 -22.11 19.27
C GLY A 107 10.03 -22.46 19.60
N ARG A 108 10.58 -21.97 20.72
CA ARG A 108 11.94 -22.37 21.13
C ARG A 108 12.04 -23.86 21.50
N ALA A 109 10.98 -24.44 22.06
CA ALA A 109 10.89 -25.87 22.34
C ALA A 109 10.82 -26.73 21.05
N PHE A 110 10.17 -26.25 20.00
CA PHE A 110 10.23 -26.84 18.66
C PHE A 110 11.68 -26.87 18.13
N ASP A 111 12.38 -25.73 18.15
CA ASP A 111 13.79 -25.65 17.71
C ASP A 111 14.69 -26.58 18.56
N ALA A 112 14.39 -26.77 19.85
CA ALA A 112 15.06 -27.72 20.73
C ALA A 112 14.75 -29.20 20.45
N GLY A 113 13.86 -29.51 19.50
CA GLY A 113 13.46 -30.87 19.11
C GLY A 113 12.26 -31.45 19.87
N TYR A 114 11.66 -30.71 20.79
CA TYR A 114 10.55 -31.18 21.65
C TYR A 114 9.17 -31.14 20.97
N PHE A 115 9.09 -31.17 19.63
CA PHE A 115 7.83 -31.05 18.88
C PHE A 115 6.78 -32.07 19.34
N ARG A 116 7.06 -33.39 19.26
CA ARG A 116 6.04 -34.42 19.57
C ARG A 116 5.62 -34.40 21.04
N THR A 117 6.51 -34.01 21.95
CA THR A 117 6.20 -33.81 23.37
C THR A 117 5.35 -32.56 23.61
N ALA A 118 5.62 -31.45 22.92
CA ALA A 118 4.79 -30.25 22.96
C ALA A 118 3.39 -30.53 22.37
N SER A 119 3.31 -31.21 21.21
CA SER A 119 2.05 -31.68 20.63
C SER A 119 1.26 -32.54 21.61
N ALA A 120 1.89 -33.55 22.25
CA ALA A 120 1.20 -34.40 23.22
C ALA A 120 0.65 -33.61 24.42
N VAL A 121 1.45 -32.72 25.02
CA VAL A 121 1.03 -31.91 26.17
C VAL A 121 -0.09 -30.93 25.77
N GLY A 122 0.05 -30.22 24.65
CA GLY A 122 -0.92 -29.22 24.25
C GLY A 122 -2.25 -29.80 23.77
N LEU A 123 -2.23 -30.93 23.03
CA LEU A 123 -3.45 -31.68 22.67
C LEU A 123 -4.13 -32.27 23.91
N PHE A 124 -3.37 -32.74 24.91
CA PHE A 124 -3.94 -33.17 26.20
C PHE A 124 -4.63 -32.01 26.92
N LEU A 125 -4.01 -30.82 26.99
CA LEU A 125 -4.61 -29.64 27.60
C LEU A 125 -5.85 -29.12 26.83
N GLN A 126 -5.87 -29.20 25.49
CA GLN A 126 -7.07 -28.94 24.68
C GLN A 126 -8.23 -29.85 25.11
N VAL A 127 -8.01 -31.16 25.08
CA VAL A 127 -9.05 -32.16 25.42
C VAL A 127 -9.49 -31.98 26.88
N LEU A 128 -8.56 -31.81 27.81
CA LEU A 128 -8.85 -31.56 29.22
C LEU A 128 -9.72 -30.30 29.40
N GLY A 129 -9.36 -29.20 28.74
CA GLY A 129 -10.13 -27.95 28.79
C GLY A 129 -11.58 -28.12 28.33
N ILE A 130 -11.81 -28.76 27.18
CA ILE A 130 -13.17 -29.00 26.67
C ILE A 130 -13.99 -29.87 27.63
N PHE A 131 -13.43 -30.98 28.12
CA PHE A 131 -14.15 -31.86 29.03
C PHE A 131 -14.41 -31.23 30.41
N MET A 132 -13.49 -30.41 30.93
CA MET A 132 -13.70 -29.64 32.17
C MET A 132 -14.74 -28.53 32.00
N THR A 133 -14.75 -27.82 30.87
CA THR A 133 -15.82 -26.88 30.52
C THR A 133 -17.19 -27.57 30.45
N SER A 134 -17.25 -28.83 29.99
CA SER A 134 -18.50 -29.63 29.95
C SER A 134 -19.08 -30.04 31.32
N ILE A 135 -18.39 -29.74 32.42
CA ILE A 135 -18.85 -29.97 33.80
C ILE A 135 -18.76 -28.70 34.67
N ALA A 136 -18.40 -27.55 34.10
CA ALA A 136 -18.27 -26.30 34.83
C ALA A 136 -19.64 -25.78 35.32
N SER A 137 -19.72 -25.45 36.61
CA SER A 137 -20.90 -24.90 37.28
C SER A 137 -20.71 -23.46 37.77
N ALA A 138 -19.54 -22.85 37.53
CA ALA A 138 -19.23 -21.48 37.90
C ALA A 138 -18.31 -20.80 36.87
N TYR A 139 -18.48 -19.49 36.67
CA TYR A 139 -17.69 -18.69 35.72
C TYR A 139 -16.17 -18.90 35.81
N TRP A 140 -15.60 -18.93 37.03
CA TRP A 140 -14.15 -19.11 37.21
C TRP A 140 -13.66 -20.48 36.71
N GLN A 141 -14.51 -21.51 36.72
CA GLN A 141 -14.18 -22.83 36.19
C GLN A 141 -14.16 -22.82 34.66
N VAL A 142 -15.09 -22.10 34.02
CA VAL A 142 -15.07 -21.89 32.55
C VAL A 142 -13.85 -21.05 32.15
N LEU A 143 -13.54 -19.98 32.89
CA LEU A 143 -12.35 -19.17 32.65
C LEU A 143 -11.05 -19.98 32.79
N LEU A 144 -10.98 -20.90 33.75
CA LEU A 144 -9.84 -21.80 33.95
C LEU A 144 -9.78 -22.92 32.90
N ALA A 145 -10.90 -23.52 32.52
CA ALA A 145 -10.96 -24.67 31.61
C ALA A 145 -10.90 -24.28 30.13
N GLN A 146 -11.70 -23.31 29.71
CA GLN A 146 -11.66 -22.77 28.34
C GLN A 146 -10.55 -21.72 28.22
N GLY A 147 -10.69 -20.58 28.92
CA GLY A 147 -9.80 -19.43 28.75
C GLY A 147 -8.32 -19.76 28.99
N ILE A 148 -8.00 -20.39 30.13
CA ILE A 148 -6.62 -20.75 30.49
C ILE A 148 -6.22 -22.10 29.90
N CYS A 149 -6.89 -23.21 30.21
CA CYS A 149 -6.38 -24.54 29.86
C CYS A 149 -6.36 -24.80 28.34
N GLN A 150 -7.42 -24.44 27.59
CA GLN A 150 -7.35 -24.50 26.12
C GLN A 150 -6.40 -23.44 25.55
N GLY A 151 -6.41 -22.21 26.07
CA GLY A 151 -5.46 -21.17 25.64
C GLY A 151 -3.99 -21.63 25.73
N LEU A 152 -3.62 -22.26 26.85
CA LEU A 152 -2.33 -22.91 27.06
C LEU A 152 -2.10 -24.05 26.05
N GLY A 153 -3.05 -24.98 25.92
CA GLY A 153 -2.92 -26.14 25.02
C GLY A 153 -2.77 -25.76 23.55
N ASN A 154 -3.61 -24.84 23.09
CA ASN A 154 -3.58 -24.25 21.75
C ASN A 154 -2.22 -23.56 21.48
N GLY A 155 -1.74 -22.71 22.38
CA GLY A 155 -0.47 -21.96 22.22
C GLY A 155 0.79 -22.83 22.29
N ILE A 156 0.73 -23.95 23.00
CA ILE A 156 1.80 -24.96 23.02
C ILE A 156 1.94 -25.66 21.66
N ILE A 157 0.86 -25.88 20.90
CA ILE A 157 0.92 -26.60 19.61
C ILE A 157 0.99 -25.69 18.38
N PHE A 158 0.39 -24.49 18.42
CA PHE A 158 0.17 -23.69 17.22
C PHE A 158 1.47 -23.18 16.58
N ALA A 159 2.31 -22.44 17.30
CA ALA A 159 3.57 -21.93 16.76
C ALA A 159 4.54 -23.05 16.31
N PRO A 160 4.76 -24.15 17.08
CA PRO A 160 5.50 -25.32 16.62
C PRO A 160 4.99 -25.96 15.33
N THR A 161 3.68 -25.99 15.12
CA THR A 161 3.09 -26.65 13.94
C THR A 161 3.32 -25.82 12.68
N ILE A 162 3.17 -24.49 12.76
CA ILE A 162 3.52 -23.59 11.66
C ILE A 162 5.03 -23.62 11.37
N ALA A 163 5.87 -23.60 12.42
CA ALA A 163 7.32 -23.72 12.29
C ALA A 163 7.76 -25.08 11.72
N ASN A 164 7.03 -26.17 11.99
CA ASN A 164 7.32 -27.45 11.33
C ASN A 164 7.04 -27.36 9.82
N ILE A 165 5.87 -26.86 9.43
CA ILE A 165 5.47 -26.74 8.01
C ILE A 165 6.46 -25.86 7.23
N SER A 166 6.93 -24.74 7.80
CA SER A 166 7.89 -23.84 7.13
C SER A 166 9.24 -24.50 6.79
N THR A 167 9.62 -25.59 7.47
CA THR A 167 10.86 -26.34 7.16
C THR A 167 10.72 -27.32 5.98
N TYR A 168 9.51 -27.72 5.61
CA TYR A 168 9.26 -28.67 4.50
C TYR A 168 9.08 -27.98 3.13
N PHE A 169 8.83 -26.67 3.09
CA PHE A 169 8.50 -25.94 1.87
C PHE A 169 9.33 -24.64 1.73
N ALA A 170 9.89 -24.41 0.55
CA ALA A 170 10.58 -23.18 0.19
C ALA A 170 9.76 -22.39 -0.84
N ARG A 171 9.48 -22.99 -1.99
CA ARG A 171 8.75 -22.39 -3.12
C ARG A 171 7.23 -22.45 -2.97
N LYS A 172 6.70 -23.36 -2.15
CA LYS A 172 5.25 -23.48 -1.86
C LYS A 172 4.92 -23.19 -0.38
N LYS A 173 5.75 -22.36 0.27
CA LYS A 173 5.69 -22.11 1.71
C LYS A 173 4.37 -21.44 2.13
N THR A 174 3.93 -20.44 1.39
CA THR A 174 2.69 -19.71 1.69
C THR A 174 1.47 -20.59 1.48
N ILE A 175 1.42 -21.35 0.36
CA ILE A 175 0.33 -22.29 0.07
C ILE A 175 0.25 -23.37 1.15
N ALA A 176 1.39 -23.95 1.57
CA ALA A 176 1.41 -24.98 2.60
C ALA A 176 0.89 -24.48 3.96
N ILE A 177 1.30 -23.27 4.37
CA ILE A 177 0.84 -22.64 5.62
C ILE A 177 -0.64 -22.22 5.51
N SER A 178 -1.09 -21.67 4.39
CA SER A 178 -2.48 -21.28 4.19
C SER A 178 -3.45 -22.47 4.08
N CYS A 179 -3.05 -23.59 3.48
CA CYS A 179 -3.83 -24.83 3.48
C CYS A 179 -4.04 -25.39 4.90
N ALA A 180 -3.05 -25.23 5.79
CA ALA A 180 -3.22 -25.51 7.21
C ALA A 180 -4.15 -24.47 7.88
N ALA A 181 -3.96 -23.16 7.62
CA ALA A 181 -4.79 -22.09 8.16
C ALA A 181 -6.28 -22.20 7.75
N CYS A 182 -6.61 -22.79 6.60
CA CYS A 182 -7.99 -23.11 6.22
C CYS A 182 -8.73 -23.99 7.25
N GLY A 183 -8.02 -24.76 8.08
CA GLY A 183 -8.63 -25.55 9.15
C GLY A 183 -9.39 -24.70 10.17
N ALA A 184 -9.00 -23.43 10.36
CA ALA A 184 -9.76 -22.50 11.20
C ALA A 184 -11.19 -22.28 10.66
N ALA A 185 -11.35 -22.12 9.34
CA ALA A 185 -12.67 -21.99 8.71
C ALA A 185 -13.42 -23.32 8.66
N THR A 186 -12.74 -24.43 8.41
CA THR A 186 -13.36 -25.77 8.43
C THR A 186 -13.94 -26.08 9.82
N GLY A 187 -13.19 -25.84 10.89
CA GLY A 187 -13.68 -25.98 12.26
C GLY A 187 -14.73 -24.92 12.63
N GLY A 188 -14.55 -23.67 12.18
CA GLY A 188 -15.52 -22.57 12.34
C GLY A 188 -16.83 -22.74 11.58
N ILE A 189 -16.96 -23.79 10.75
CA ILE A 189 -18.23 -24.26 10.19
C ILE A 189 -18.74 -25.47 10.98
N ILE A 190 -17.87 -26.44 11.27
CA ILE A 190 -18.24 -27.71 11.92
C ILE A 190 -18.72 -27.50 13.36
N PHE A 191 -17.94 -26.84 14.22
CA PHE A 191 -18.28 -26.71 15.64
C PHE A 191 -19.51 -25.81 15.87
N PRO A 192 -19.67 -24.64 15.22
CA PRO A 192 -20.90 -23.87 15.34
C PRO A 192 -22.16 -24.60 14.87
N LEU A 193 -22.05 -25.42 13.81
CA LEU A 193 -23.15 -26.26 13.34
C LEU A 193 -23.50 -27.38 14.34
N ILE A 194 -22.49 -28.01 14.96
CA ILE A 194 -22.69 -28.99 16.05
C ILE A 194 -23.40 -28.34 17.23
N ALA A 195 -22.98 -27.14 17.64
CA ALA A 195 -23.64 -26.39 18.73
C ALA A 195 -25.11 -26.11 18.39
N GLN A 196 -25.38 -25.48 17.24
CA GLN A 196 -26.73 -25.14 16.82
C GLN A 196 -27.66 -26.37 16.72
N GLN A 197 -27.15 -27.50 16.24
CA GLN A 197 -27.93 -28.73 16.07
C GLN A 197 -28.14 -29.54 17.35
N LEU A 198 -27.23 -29.48 18.34
CA LEU A 198 -27.28 -30.33 19.52
C LEU A 198 -27.66 -29.60 20.81
N LEU A 199 -27.30 -28.32 20.96
CA LEU A 199 -27.57 -27.55 22.18
C LEU A 199 -29.06 -27.58 22.58
N PRO A 200 -30.04 -27.45 21.67
CA PRO A 200 -31.47 -27.55 22.01
C PRO A 200 -31.98 -28.98 22.24
N LYS A 201 -31.20 -30.03 21.91
CA LYS A 201 -31.63 -31.44 21.93
C LYS A 201 -31.04 -32.24 23.09
N ILE A 202 -29.78 -31.98 23.46
CA ILE A 202 -29.04 -32.71 24.50
C ILE A 202 -28.39 -31.79 25.56
N GLY A 203 -28.61 -30.48 25.44
CA GLY A 203 -28.08 -29.47 26.37
C GLY A 203 -26.58 -29.20 26.21
N PHE A 204 -26.10 -28.19 26.93
CA PHE A 204 -24.71 -27.71 26.86
C PHE A 204 -23.68 -28.80 27.14
N GLN A 205 -23.80 -29.49 28.29
CA GLN A 205 -22.80 -30.46 28.75
C GLN A 205 -22.51 -31.56 27.71
N TRP A 206 -23.54 -32.17 27.13
CA TRP A 206 -23.35 -33.22 26.12
C TRP A 206 -22.93 -32.65 24.76
N THR A 207 -23.38 -31.45 24.40
CA THR A 207 -22.93 -30.76 23.17
C THR A 207 -21.42 -30.51 23.20
N VAL A 208 -20.90 -29.96 24.30
CA VAL A 208 -19.45 -29.73 24.50
C VAL A 208 -18.67 -31.06 24.52
N ARG A 209 -19.20 -32.13 25.12
CA ARG A 209 -18.58 -33.47 25.08
C ARG A 209 -18.51 -34.05 23.66
N VAL A 210 -19.54 -33.86 22.83
CA VAL A 210 -19.51 -34.27 21.41
C VAL A 210 -18.42 -33.51 20.65
N MET A 211 -18.25 -32.21 20.88
CA MET A 211 -17.11 -31.45 20.33
C MET A 211 -15.76 -32.00 20.81
N GLY A 212 -15.65 -32.30 22.11
CA GLY A 212 -14.47 -32.92 22.72
C GLY A 212 -14.09 -34.25 22.06
N LEU A 213 -15.08 -35.09 21.72
CA LEU A 213 -14.84 -36.35 20.99
C LEU A 213 -14.31 -36.12 19.56
N VAL A 214 -14.80 -35.10 18.85
CA VAL A 214 -14.25 -34.71 17.53
C VAL A 214 -12.79 -34.26 17.67
N VAL A 215 -12.48 -33.43 18.69
CA VAL A 215 -11.12 -32.96 19.00
C VAL A 215 -10.20 -34.12 19.43
N VAL A 216 -10.70 -35.14 20.13
CA VAL A 216 -9.95 -36.35 20.45
C VAL A 216 -9.57 -37.13 19.19
N ILE A 217 -10.52 -37.35 18.26
CA ILE A 217 -10.28 -38.09 17.01
C ILE A 217 -9.24 -37.38 16.14
N SER A 218 -9.35 -36.05 15.96
CA SER A 218 -8.35 -35.28 15.21
C SER A 218 -6.98 -35.27 15.91
N SER A 219 -6.94 -35.21 17.25
CA SER A 219 -5.69 -35.27 18.04
C SER A 219 -4.93 -36.58 17.83
N MET A 220 -5.64 -37.72 17.72
CA MET A 220 -5.02 -39.01 17.40
C MET A 220 -4.33 -38.98 16.03
N VAL A 221 -4.98 -38.40 15.01
CA VAL A 221 -4.40 -38.25 13.66
C VAL A 221 -3.20 -37.32 13.68
N ILE A 222 -3.27 -36.17 14.37
CA ILE A 222 -2.14 -35.23 14.52
C ILE A 222 -0.92 -35.95 15.12
N MET A 223 -1.11 -36.72 16.20
CA MET A 223 -0.01 -37.44 16.86
C MET A 223 0.57 -38.58 16.02
N MET A 224 -0.26 -39.28 15.23
CA MET A 224 0.19 -40.31 14.28
C MET A 224 1.05 -39.73 13.16
N VAL A 225 0.67 -38.55 12.65
CA VAL A 225 1.20 -37.97 11.41
C VAL A 225 2.34 -36.96 11.63
N GLY A 226 2.38 -36.29 12.78
CA GLY A 226 3.33 -35.23 13.11
C GLY A 226 4.79 -35.70 13.20
N LYS A 227 5.67 -35.15 12.35
CA LYS A 227 7.10 -35.48 12.25
C LYS A 227 7.95 -34.23 11.96
N THR A 228 9.01 -34.04 12.74
CA THR A 228 10.01 -32.98 12.52
C THR A 228 10.93 -33.29 11.34
N ARG A 229 11.36 -32.24 10.61
CA ARG A 229 12.36 -32.36 9.54
C ARG A 229 13.79 -32.14 10.03
N LEU A 230 14.05 -30.99 10.68
CA LEU A 230 15.40 -30.56 11.06
C LEU A 230 15.88 -31.23 12.36
N ARG A 231 17.22 -31.29 12.52
CA ARG A 231 17.87 -31.82 13.72
C ARG A 231 17.80 -30.80 14.86
N ALA A 232 17.61 -31.30 16.09
CA ALA A 232 17.34 -30.49 17.28
C ALA A 232 18.46 -29.51 17.66
N ARG A 233 18.18 -28.20 17.64
CA ARG A 233 19.03 -27.13 18.17
C ARG A 233 18.87 -27.03 19.69
N LYS A 234 19.54 -27.96 20.39
CA LYS A 234 19.48 -28.05 21.86
C LYS A 234 19.92 -26.74 22.55
N ALA A 235 21.10 -26.22 22.21
CA ALA A 235 21.64 -25.00 22.81
C ALA A 235 21.21 -23.71 22.08
N GLY A 236 20.90 -22.66 22.84
CA GLY A 236 20.50 -21.34 22.33
C GLY A 236 19.50 -20.63 23.26
N PRO A 237 19.45 -19.29 23.26
CA PRO A 237 18.58 -18.51 24.16
C PRO A 237 17.08 -18.69 23.85
N LEU A 238 16.22 -18.24 24.78
CA LEU A 238 14.76 -18.15 24.57
C LEU A 238 14.36 -17.03 23.59
N VAL A 239 15.14 -15.95 23.55
CA VAL A 239 14.90 -14.76 22.72
C VAL A 239 16.11 -14.52 21.83
N GLU A 240 15.91 -14.39 20.52
CA GLU A 240 16.97 -14.00 19.58
C GLU A 240 17.01 -12.48 19.44
N TRP A 241 17.68 -11.80 20.37
CA TRP A 241 17.83 -10.34 20.40
C TRP A 241 18.41 -9.75 19.09
N ALA A 242 19.15 -10.54 18.31
CA ALA A 242 19.65 -10.14 17.00
C ALA A 242 18.53 -9.88 15.98
N ALA A 243 17.39 -10.56 16.07
CA ALA A 243 16.26 -10.34 15.16
C ALA A 243 15.66 -8.92 15.30
N PHE A 244 15.73 -8.33 16.49
CA PHE A 244 15.33 -6.93 16.73
C PHE A 244 16.32 -5.90 16.19
N LYS A 245 17.46 -6.33 15.62
CA LYS A 245 18.37 -5.46 14.84
C LYS A 245 18.08 -5.51 13.33
N GLU A 246 17.17 -6.36 12.87
CA GLU A 246 16.75 -6.43 11.46
C GLU A 246 15.54 -5.51 11.22
N PRO A 247 15.67 -4.38 10.49
CA PRO A 247 14.58 -3.40 10.37
C PRO A 247 13.29 -3.99 9.79
N ALA A 248 13.41 -4.86 8.78
CA ALA A 248 12.27 -5.54 8.16
C ALA A 248 11.48 -6.45 9.14
N TYR A 249 12.17 -7.05 10.12
CA TYR A 249 11.54 -7.90 11.12
C TYR A 249 10.84 -7.08 12.22
N VAL A 250 11.45 -5.97 12.66
CA VAL A 250 10.85 -5.03 13.62
C VAL A 250 9.63 -4.34 13.03
N LEU A 251 9.74 -3.79 11.81
CA LEU A 251 8.63 -3.15 11.10
C LEU A 251 7.48 -4.13 10.87
N PHE A 252 7.79 -5.40 10.51
CA PHE A 252 6.78 -6.45 10.38
C PHE A 252 6.07 -6.74 11.70
N ALA A 253 6.80 -6.88 12.82
CA ALA A 253 6.19 -7.13 14.13
C ALA A 253 5.29 -5.97 14.60
N ILE A 254 5.70 -4.72 14.36
CA ILE A 254 4.91 -3.51 14.66
C ILE A 254 3.66 -3.45 13.78
N ALA A 255 3.80 -3.65 12.45
CA ALA A 255 2.65 -3.68 11.55
C ALA A 255 1.64 -4.78 11.94
N MET A 256 2.12 -5.97 12.33
CA MET A 256 1.26 -7.07 12.75
C MET A 256 0.56 -6.86 14.09
N PHE A 257 1.15 -6.08 15.00
CA PHE A 257 0.41 -5.58 16.17
C PHE A 257 -0.79 -4.74 15.71
N PHE A 258 -0.55 -3.67 14.94
CA PHE A 258 -1.60 -2.73 14.54
C PHE A 258 -2.67 -3.33 13.59
N THR A 259 -2.31 -4.21 12.66
CA THR A 259 -3.29 -4.87 11.78
C THR A 259 -4.19 -5.86 12.52
N LEU A 260 -3.64 -6.65 13.45
CA LEU A 260 -4.43 -7.70 14.14
C LEU A 260 -5.25 -7.15 15.32
N TRP A 261 -4.86 -6.01 15.89
CA TRP A 261 -5.58 -5.32 16.96
C TRP A 261 -7.07 -5.04 16.64
N PRO A 262 -7.43 -4.46 15.47
CA PRO A 262 -8.83 -4.28 15.06
C PRO A 262 -9.43 -5.49 14.32
N THR A 263 -8.63 -6.35 13.70
CA THR A 263 -9.15 -7.49 12.89
C THR A 263 -10.10 -8.38 13.69
N TRP A 264 -9.83 -8.58 14.99
CA TRP A 264 -10.69 -9.39 15.86
C TRP A 264 -12.02 -8.72 16.25
N ILE A 265 -12.16 -7.40 16.10
CA ILE A 265 -13.43 -6.70 16.37
C ILE A 265 -14.50 -7.23 15.43
N SER A 266 -14.25 -7.30 14.12
CA SER A 266 -15.29 -7.73 13.18
C SER A 266 -15.69 -9.18 13.36
N TYR A 267 -14.75 -10.10 13.62
CA TYR A 267 -15.09 -11.49 13.93
C TYR A 267 -15.89 -11.62 15.23
N ASN A 268 -15.55 -10.85 16.27
CA ASN A 268 -16.24 -10.95 17.56
C ASN A 268 -17.56 -10.16 17.61
N TYR A 269 -17.72 -9.02 16.91
CA TYR A 269 -18.88 -8.12 17.05
C TYR A 269 -19.83 -8.10 15.84
N VAL A 270 -19.38 -8.41 14.62
CA VAL A 270 -20.30 -8.60 13.47
C VAL A 270 -20.97 -9.97 13.55
N SER A 271 -20.25 -10.99 14.07
CA SER A 271 -20.73 -12.37 14.16
C SER A 271 -20.89 -12.92 15.59
N ASN A 272 -21.12 -12.07 16.62
CA ASN A 272 -21.55 -12.57 17.95
C ASN A 272 -23.03 -12.98 17.97
N LEU A 273 -23.24 -14.17 17.42
CA LEU A 273 -24.22 -15.22 17.75
C LEU A 273 -25.10 -15.01 19.01
N GLY A 274 -26.39 -15.35 18.89
CA GLY A 274 -27.39 -15.34 19.98
C GLY A 274 -28.14 -14.00 20.13
N PRO A 275 -29.48 -13.99 20.00
CA PRO A 275 -30.33 -14.85 20.82
C PRO A 275 -31.07 -15.94 20.03
N ILE A 276 -30.59 -17.18 20.15
CA ILE A 276 -31.35 -18.37 19.79
C ILE A 276 -31.86 -18.97 21.12
N TYR A 277 -33.11 -18.65 21.47
CA TYR A 277 -33.89 -19.07 22.66
C TYR A 277 -33.77 -18.30 23.99
N CYS A 278 -34.02 -16.99 24.02
CA CYS A 278 -34.48 -16.28 25.24
C CYS A 278 -35.81 -15.54 25.01
N ARG A 279 -36.91 -16.25 24.74
CA ARG A 279 -38.26 -15.65 24.57
C ARG A 279 -39.17 -15.91 25.79
N ALA A 280 -38.77 -15.41 26.96
CA ALA A 280 -39.64 -15.33 28.13
C ALA A 280 -39.22 -14.18 29.08
N ILE A 281 -40.08 -13.16 29.17
CA ILE A 281 -40.47 -12.46 30.42
C ILE A 281 -39.35 -12.16 31.44
N THR A 282 -38.73 -10.97 31.38
CA THR A 282 -39.00 -9.86 32.33
C THR A 282 -38.41 -8.53 31.83
N ASP A 283 -38.59 -7.46 32.60
CA ASP A 283 -38.40 -6.05 32.21
C ASP A 283 -36.96 -5.61 31.87
N ASN A 284 -36.88 -4.86 30.77
CA ASN A 284 -36.08 -3.64 30.53
C ASN A 284 -34.63 -3.52 31.08
N LYS A 285 -33.72 -3.16 30.15
CA LYS A 285 -32.25 -2.98 30.25
C LYS A 285 -31.42 -4.26 30.06
N TYR A 286 -30.31 -4.10 29.32
CA TYR A 286 -29.29 -5.13 29.03
C TYR A 286 -29.71 -6.34 28.16
N GLN A 287 -30.36 -6.10 27.03
CA GLN A 287 -30.23 -7.02 25.90
C GLN A 287 -28.81 -6.92 25.32
N ALA A 288 -28.14 -8.06 25.11
CA ALA A 288 -26.86 -8.13 24.42
C ALA A 288 -27.08 -7.76 22.94
N ARG A 289 -26.52 -6.61 22.51
CA ARG A 289 -26.79 -6.07 21.18
C ARG A 289 -26.10 -6.86 20.07
N GLN A 290 -26.82 -7.07 18.96
CA GLN A 290 -26.32 -7.74 17.76
C GLN A 290 -26.47 -6.84 16.54
N TYR A 291 -25.39 -6.64 15.80
CA TYR A 291 -25.40 -5.77 14.61
C TYR A 291 -26.41 -6.25 13.54
N ALA A 292 -26.39 -7.54 13.18
CA ALA A 292 -27.30 -8.08 12.16
C ALA A 292 -28.78 -8.08 12.59
N THR A 293 -29.08 -8.12 13.89
CA THR A 293 -30.43 -8.28 14.43
C THR A 293 -31.05 -6.93 14.81
N ASP A 294 -30.26 -6.04 15.43
CA ASP A 294 -30.73 -4.74 15.94
C ASP A 294 -30.63 -3.61 14.90
N LYS A 295 -29.56 -3.59 14.09
CA LYS A 295 -29.32 -2.55 13.06
C LYS A 295 -29.85 -2.97 11.68
N LEU A 296 -29.66 -4.23 11.29
CA LEU A 296 -30.05 -4.73 9.96
C LEU A 296 -31.41 -5.44 9.92
N GLY A 297 -32.09 -5.59 11.07
CA GLY A 297 -33.44 -6.19 11.17
C GLY A 297 -33.53 -7.68 10.85
N GLY A 298 -32.40 -8.40 10.86
CA GLY A 298 -32.32 -9.83 10.55
C GLY A 298 -32.83 -10.74 11.66
N SER A 299 -32.93 -12.03 11.35
CA SER A 299 -33.22 -13.08 12.33
C SER A 299 -31.94 -13.62 12.98
N ALA A 300 -32.06 -14.29 14.12
CA ALA A 300 -30.92 -14.99 14.74
C ALA A 300 -30.35 -16.11 13.85
N SER A 301 -31.13 -16.64 12.89
CA SER A 301 -30.66 -17.52 11.82
C SER A 301 -29.77 -16.80 10.80
N ASP A 302 -30.04 -15.53 10.48
CA ASP A 302 -29.23 -14.76 9.54
C ASP A 302 -27.85 -14.43 10.13
N SER A 303 -27.80 -14.09 11.42
CA SER A 303 -26.55 -13.93 12.18
C SER A 303 -25.67 -15.19 12.12
N PHE A 304 -26.29 -16.38 12.20
CA PHE A 304 -25.58 -17.65 12.02
C PHE A 304 -25.14 -17.87 10.57
N LEU A 305 -26.00 -17.57 9.58
CA LEU A 305 -25.64 -17.69 8.17
C LEU A 305 -24.50 -16.75 7.77
N MET A 306 -24.40 -15.56 8.37
CA MET A 306 -23.25 -14.65 8.22
C MET A 306 -21.96 -15.26 8.79
N LEU A 307 -22.00 -15.95 9.93
CA LEU A 307 -20.86 -16.70 10.46
C LEU A 307 -20.42 -17.83 9.53
N ILE A 308 -21.36 -18.54 8.89
CA ILE A 308 -21.00 -19.56 7.90
C ILE A 308 -20.40 -18.89 6.66
N ALA A 309 -20.96 -17.77 6.19
CA ALA A 309 -20.46 -17.02 5.04
C ALA A 309 -19.03 -16.47 5.24
N ILE A 310 -18.70 -15.89 6.40
CA ILE A 310 -17.35 -15.34 6.67
C ILE A 310 -16.28 -16.44 6.66
N ASN A 311 -16.63 -17.65 7.10
CA ASN A 311 -15.72 -18.79 7.08
C ASN A 311 -15.61 -19.41 5.68
N VAL A 312 -16.72 -19.57 4.95
CA VAL A 312 -16.74 -20.09 3.57
C VAL A 312 -15.95 -19.19 2.62
N THR A 313 -16.16 -17.87 2.65
CA THR A 313 -15.41 -16.90 1.82
C THR A 313 -13.96 -16.74 2.28
N GLY A 314 -13.70 -17.00 3.56
CA GLY A 314 -12.35 -17.08 4.11
C GLY A 314 -11.52 -18.29 3.64
N ILE A 315 -12.09 -19.29 2.97
CA ILE A 315 -11.32 -20.38 2.35
C ILE A 315 -10.59 -19.89 1.07
N PRO A 316 -11.28 -19.37 0.02
CA PRO A 316 -10.59 -18.80 -1.14
C PRO A 316 -9.72 -17.58 -0.77
N GLY A 317 -10.10 -16.79 0.25
CA GLY A 317 -9.26 -15.70 0.77
C GLY A 317 -7.86 -16.16 1.17
N ARG A 318 -7.77 -17.28 1.89
CA ARG A 318 -6.48 -17.89 2.29
C ARG A 318 -5.73 -18.52 1.11
N LEU A 319 -6.43 -19.25 0.24
CA LEU A 319 -5.80 -20.05 -0.82
C LEU A 319 -5.38 -19.23 -2.05
N ILE A 320 -6.21 -18.31 -2.52
CA ILE A 320 -5.91 -17.50 -3.72
C ILE A 320 -4.77 -16.53 -3.41
N SER A 321 -4.83 -15.85 -2.26
CA SER A 321 -3.78 -14.94 -1.82
C SER A 321 -2.44 -15.65 -1.62
N ALA A 322 -2.45 -16.88 -1.07
CA ALA A 322 -1.25 -17.71 -0.96
C ALA A 322 -0.69 -18.18 -2.31
N PHE A 323 -1.57 -18.51 -3.27
CA PHE A 323 -1.18 -18.85 -4.63
C PHE A 323 -0.50 -17.67 -5.34
N LEU A 324 -1.07 -16.46 -5.24
CA LEU A 324 -0.46 -15.24 -5.80
C LEU A 324 0.90 -14.93 -5.16
N ALA A 325 1.02 -15.15 -3.85
CA ALA A 325 2.26 -14.96 -3.09
C ALA A 325 3.38 -15.90 -3.55
N ASP A 326 3.14 -17.21 -3.56
CA ASP A 326 4.18 -18.19 -3.94
C ASP A 326 4.45 -18.20 -5.46
N ARG A 327 3.47 -17.83 -6.31
CA ARG A 327 3.60 -17.97 -7.78
C ARG A 327 4.17 -16.75 -8.50
N TYR A 328 3.87 -15.53 -8.04
CA TYR A 328 4.11 -14.30 -8.82
C TYR A 328 4.81 -13.17 -8.05
N PHE A 329 4.37 -12.84 -6.83
CA PHE A 329 4.73 -11.56 -6.21
C PHE A 329 5.55 -11.66 -4.92
N GLY A 330 5.56 -12.81 -4.24
CA GLY A 330 6.12 -12.98 -2.89
C GLY A 330 5.14 -12.58 -1.79
N ALA A 331 5.25 -13.24 -0.63
CA ALA A 331 4.26 -13.14 0.45
C ALA A 331 3.99 -11.69 0.92
N ILE A 332 5.04 -10.91 1.21
CA ILE A 332 4.91 -9.53 1.73
C ILE A 332 4.20 -8.62 0.71
N ASN A 333 4.52 -8.75 -0.58
CA ASN A 333 3.96 -7.89 -1.63
C ASN A 333 2.48 -8.16 -1.91
N VAL A 334 2.00 -9.38 -1.65
CA VAL A 334 0.55 -9.70 -1.68
C VAL A 334 -0.13 -9.30 -0.37
N PHE A 335 0.61 -9.29 0.74
CA PHE A 335 0.09 -9.00 2.07
C PHE A 335 -0.27 -7.53 2.27
N VAL A 336 0.57 -6.59 1.81
CA VAL A 336 0.32 -5.13 1.92
C VAL A 336 -1.03 -4.71 1.29
N PRO A 337 -1.35 -4.98 0.01
CA PRO A 337 -2.63 -4.58 -0.56
C PRO A 337 -3.83 -5.29 0.07
N ILE A 338 -3.64 -6.47 0.67
CA ILE A 338 -4.69 -7.19 1.42
C ILE A 338 -4.97 -6.51 2.77
N ILE A 339 -3.96 -6.00 3.46
CA ILE A 339 -4.13 -5.19 4.68
C ILE A 339 -4.88 -3.89 4.37
N LEU A 340 -4.47 -3.18 3.31
CA LEU A 340 -5.16 -1.97 2.84
C LEU A 340 -6.62 -2.26 2.45
N SER A 341 -6.88 -3.38 1.76
CA SER A 341 -8.23 -3.80 1.39
C SER A 341 -9.09 -4.12 2.62
N ALA A 342 -8.55 -4.83 3.62
CA ALA A 342 -9.25 -5.12 4.86
C ALA A 342 -9.54 -3.84 5.66
N ALA A 343 -8.59 -2.91 5.75
CA ALA A 343 -8.78 -1.60 6.39
C ALA A 343 -9.88 -0.80 5.72
N LEU A 344 -9.92 -0.77 4.37
CA LEU A 344 -11.00 -0.14 3.62
C LEU A 344 -12.35 -0.82 3.89
N CYS A 345 -12.41 -2.16 3.97
CA CYS A 345 -13.63 -2.86 4.37
C CYS A 345 -14.08 -2.50 5.80
N LEU A 346 -13.15 -2.32 6.75
CA LEU A 346 -13.51 -1.86 8.10
C LEU A 346 -14.15 -0.47 8.09
N PHE A 347 -13.66 0.45 7.26
CA PHE A 347 -14.30 1.76 7.07
C PHE A 347 -15.68 1.65 6.42
N THR A 348 -15.87 0.81 5.40
CA THR A 348 -17.19 0.65 4.75
C THR A 348 -18.24 -0.02 5.63
N TRP A 349 -17.86 -0.62 6.77
CA TRP A 349 -18.82 -1.19 7.73
C TRP A 349 -19.78 -0.13 8.29
N SER A 350 -19.38 1.14 8.41
CA SER A 350 -20.30 2.21 8.85
C SER A 350 -21.43 2.51 7.87
N GLN A 351 -21.26 2.14 6.60
CA GLN A 351 -22.24 2.33 5.52
C GLN A 351 -23.08 1.06 5.26
N VAL A 352 -23.10 0.11 6.21
CA VAL A 352 -23.93 -1.09 6.12
C VAL A 352 -25.19 -0.90 6.98
N ASP A 353 -26.32 -0.75 6.31
CA ASP A 353 -27.64 -0.44 6.87
C ASP A 353 -28.73 -1.45 6.46
N THR A 354 -28.41 -2.36 5.53
CA THR A 354 -29.32 -3.41 5.03
C THR A 354 -28.77 -4.81 5.26
N LEU A 355 -29.66 -5.79 5.50
CA LEU A 355 -29.29 -7.19 5.70
C LEU A 355 -28.48 -7.77 4.52
N THR A 356 -28.87 -7.44 3.29
CA THR A 356 -28.14 -7.80 2.07
C THR A 356 -26.75 -7.16 2.01
N GLY A 357 -26.63 -5.88 2.39
CA GLY A 357 -25.35 -5.20 2.57
C GLY A 357 -24.46 -5.91 3.59
N GLY A 358 -25.04 -6.38 4.70
CA GLY A 358 -24.38 -7.22 5.69
C GLY A 358 -23.78 -8.50 5.09
N PHE A 359 -24.57 -9.28 4.36
CA PHE A 359 -24.06 -10.51 3.72
C PHE A 359 -22.95 -10.25 2.69
N VAL A 360 -23.05 -9.17 1.91
CA VAL A 360 -22.00 -8.77 0.96
C VAL A 360 -20.73 -8.32 1.70
N TRP A 361 -20.87 -7.45 2.71
CA TRP A 361 -19.76 -6.96 3.52
C TRP A 361 -19.03 -8.10 4.23
N VAL A 362 -19.77 -8.98 4.90
CA VAL A 362 -19.24 -10.17 5.58
C VAL A 362 -18.51 -11.10 4.61
N SER A 363 -19.01 -11.23 3.37
CA SER A 363 -18.34 -12.04 2.34
C SER A 363 -17.00 -11.44 1.89
N VAL A 364 -16.94 -10.12 1.71
CA VAL A 364 -15.72 -9.41 1.26
C VAL A 364 -14.70 -9.29 2.39
N PHE A 365 -15.12 -8.88 3.58
CA PHE A 365 -14.25 -8.85 4.76
C PHE A 365 -13.78 -10.27 5.14
N GLY A 366 -14.65 -11.29 5.00
CA GLY A 366 -14.30 -12.69 5.20
C GLY A 366 -13.16 -13.15 4.30
N TYR A 367 -13.12 -12.73 3.03
CA TYR A 367 -12.00 -12.98 2.13
C TYR A 367 -10.69 -12.32 2.64
N PHE A 368 -10.70 -11.01 2.89
CA PHE A 368 -9.48 -10.26 3.24
C PHE A 368 -8.96 -10.56 4.66
N GLY A 369 -9.83 -10.57 5.68
CA GLY A 369 -9.47 -10.89 7.06
C GLY A 369 -8.91 -12.30 7.21
N ALA A 370 -9.48 -13.28 6.50
CA ALA A 370 -8.94 -14.63 6.45
C ALA A 370 -7.59 -14.70 5.73
N ALA A 371 -7.44 -13.97 4.62
CA ALA A 371 -6.16 -13.84 3.94
C ALA A 371 -5.08 -13.31 4.89
N ILE A 372 -5.38 -12.25 5.67
CA ILE A 372 -4.48 -11.69 6.68
C ILE A 372 -4.00 -12.76 7.66
N GLN A 373 -4.93 -13.50 8.28
CA GLN A 373 -4.62 -14.55 9.26
C GLN A 373 -3.68 -15.63 8.72
N SER A 374 -3.70 -15.91 7.41
CA SER A 374 -2.88 -16.97 6.78
C SER A 374 -1.56 -16.47 6.17
N LEU A 375 -1.52 -15.23 5.67
CA LEU A 375 -0.31 -14.61 5.16
C LEU A 375 0.61 -14.14 6.29
N PHE A 376 0.07 -13.76 7.45
CA PHE A 376 0.85 -13.33 8.61
C PHE A 376 1.93 -14.37 9.02
N PRO A 377 1.63 -15.65 9.34
CA PRO A 377 2.67 -16.59 9.74
C PRO A 377 3.60 -16.95 8.58
N SER A 378 3.09 -16.93 7.34
CA SER A 378 3.84 -17.16 6.11
C SER A 378 4.90 -16.08 5.85
N CYS A 379 4.58 -14.82 6.10
CA CYS A 379 5.52 -13.70 6.00
C CYS A 379 6.61 -13.80 7.09
N CYS A 380 6.23 -14.13 8.34
CA CYS A 380 7.19 -14.35 9.42
C CYS A 380 8.16 -15.51 9.12
N ALA A 381 7.64 -16.60 8.56
CA ALA A 381 8.41 -17.75 8.09
C ALA A 381 9.24 -17.48 6.81
N SER A 382 9.04 -16.34 6.16
CA SER A 382 9.81 -15.88 4.98
C SER A 382 10.87 -14.85 5.34
N LEU A 383 10.65 -14.04 6.38
CA LEU A 383 11.68 -13.18 6.99
C LEU A 383 12.76 -13.97 7.76
N THR A 384 12.47 -15.22 8.13
CA THR A 384 13.42 -16.09 8.85
C THR A 384 14.39 -16.78 7.88
N LYS A 385 15.64 -16.27 7.81
CA LYS A 385 16.73 -16.82 6.99
C LYS A 385 17.26 -18.15 7.51
N ASP A 386 17.37 -18.30 8.82
CA ASP A 386 17.89 -19.48 9.50
C ASP A 386 16.74 -20.39 9.96
N LEU A 387 16.46 -21.44 9.19
CA LEU A 387 15.35 -22.36 9.47
C LEU A 387 15.53 -23.13 10.80
N SER A 388 16.74 -23.23 11.36
CA SER A 388 16.99 -23.84 12.68
C SER A 388 16.50 -23.00 13.87
N LYS A 389 15.99 -21.80 13.58
CA LYS A 389 15.39 -20.84 14.53
C LYS A 389 13.96 -20.45 14.15
N SER A 390 13.33 -21.18 13.22
CA SER A 390 12.00 -20.84 12.71
C SER A 390 10.94 -20.87 13.81
N GLY A 391 11.08 -21.73 14.82
CA GLY A 391 10.19 -21.72 15.97
C GLY A 391 10.37 -20.47 16.83
N THR A 392 11.60 -20.16 17.22
CA THR A 392 11.93 -19.01 18.08
C THR A 392 11.49 -17.68 17.44
N ARG A 393 11.76 -17.46 16.14
CA ARG A 393 11.39 -16.20 15.47
C ARG A 393 9.88 -16.05 15.26
N ILE A 394 9.18 -17.10 14.80
CA ILE A 394 7.70 -17.07 14.71
C ILE A 394 7.09 -16.84 16.10
N GLY A 395 7.64 -17.52 17.12
CA GLY A 395 7.22 -17.40 18.51
C GLY A 395 7.33 -15.99 19.08
N MET A 396 8.45 -15.30 18.85
CA MET A 396 8.64 -13.92 19.31
C MET A 396 7.63 -12.94 18.72
N VAL A 397 7.28 -13.06 17.43
CA VAL A 397 6.25 -12.21 16.81
C VAL A 397 4.87 -12.53 17.38
N PHE A 398 4.56 -13.81 17.62
CA PHE A 398 3.30 -14.22 18.27
C PHE A 398 3.18 -13.61 19.67
N THR A 399 4.22 -13.67 20.50
CA THR A 399 4.22 -13.08 21.86
C THR A 399 4.10 -11.55 21.87
N ILE A 400 4.41 -10.84 20.78
CA ILE A 400 4.12 -9.40 20.65
C ILE A 400 2.62 -9.17 20.37
N ILE A 401 2.04 -10.00 19.50
CA ILE A 401 0.64 -9.89 19.04
C ILE A 401 -0.38 -10.28 20.12
N SER A 402 -0.02 -11.11 21.09
CA SER A 402 -0.93 -11.47 22.20
C SER A 402 -1.47 -10.26 22.96
N PHE A 403 -0.69 -9.19 23.09
CA PHE A 403 -1.11 -7.96 23.76
C PHE A 403 -2.15 -7.17 22.95
N ALA A 404 -2.03 -7.15 21.62
CA ALA A 404 -3.07 -6.62 20.73
C ALA A 404 -4.34 -7.47 20.83
N ALA A 405 -4.23 -8.79 20.73
CA ALA A 405 -5.38 -9.69 20.82
C ALA A 405 -6.13 -9.61 22.17
N LEU A 406 -5.39 -9.45 23.28
CA LEU A 406 -5.96 -9.30 24.63
C LEU A 406 -6.74 -7.99 24.80
N THR A 407 -6.29 -6.90 24.17
CA THR A 407 -6.83 -5.54 24.42
C THR A 407 -7.86 -5.09 23.39
N GLY A 408 -7.80 -5.59 22.14
CA GLY A 408 -8.64 -5.12 21.04
C GLY A 408 -10.15 -5.25 21.30
N SER A 409 -10.62 -6.42 21.73
CA SER A 409 -12.05 -6.61 22.01
C SER A 409 -12.56 -5.86 23.25
N PRO A 410 -11.88 -5.86 24.41
CA PRO A 410 -12.26 -5.01 25.54
C PRO A 410 -12.35 -3.51 25.19
N ILE A 411 -11.38 -2.97 24.43
CA ILE A 411 -11.39 -1.56 23.99
C ILE A 411 -12.58 -1.30 23.06
N ALA A 412 -12.85 -2.19 22.09
CA ALA A 412 -14.01 -2.07 21.20
C ALA A 412 -15.33 -2.07 21.96
N GLY A 413 -15.48 -2.97 22.94
CA GLY A 413 -16.65 -3.04 23.82
C GLY A 413 -16.84 -1.75 24.62
N GLN A 414 -15.77 -1.17 25.17
CA GLN A 414 -15.84 0.12 25.87
C GLN A 414 -16.18 1.29 24.93
N LEU A 415 -15.61 1.34 23.73
CA LEU A 415 -15.94 2.35 22.72
C LEU A 415 -17.41 2.31 22.32
N MET A 416 -17.96 1.11 22.10
CA MET A 416 -19.40 0.93 21.86
C MET A 416 -20.24 1.30 23.08
N GLN A 417 -19.78 1.00 24.30
CA GLN A 417 -20.53 1.31 25.52
C GLN A 417 -20.60 2.83 25.77
N ALA A 418 -19.52 3.57 25.47
CA ALA A 418 -19.47 5.02 25.57
C ALA A 418 -20.38 5.74 24.55
N THR A 419 -20.55 5.19 23.33
CA THR A 419 -21.46 5.73 22.31
C THR A 419 -22.94 5.32 22.49
N GLY A 420 -23.36 4.93 23.71
CA GLY A 420 -24.73 4.45 23.95
C GLY A 420 -25.07 3.14 23.22
N GLY A 421 -24.06 2.37 22.83
CA GLY A 421 -24.15 1.13 22.06
C GLY A 421 -24.27 1.31 20.56
N ASP A 422 -23.75 2.41 19.99
CA ASP A 422 -23.57 2.56 18.55
C ASP A 422 -22.18 2.10 18.09
N TYR A 423 -22.11 1.54 16.88
CA TYR A 423 -20.92 0.85 16.37
C TYR A 423 -19.88 1.80 15.73
N LEU A 424 -20.23 3.05 15.43
CA LEU A 424 -19.39 3.97 14.64
C LEU A 424 -18.01 4.21 15.24
N ALA A 425 -17.90 4.39 16.57
CA ALA A 425 -16.61 4.59 17.22
C ALA A 425 -15.68 3.36 17.10
N ALA A 426 -16.21 2.15 17.24
CA ALA A 426 -15.45 0.91 17.06
C ALA A 426 -15.11 0.64 15.59
N GLN A 427 -15.99 1.00 14.65
CA GLN A 427 -15.75 0.95 13.20
C GLN A 427 -14.61 1.88 12.79
N MET A 428 -14.67 3.16 13.19
CA MET A 428 -13.65 4.16 12.84
C MET A 428 -12.31 3.88 13.53
N TRP A 429 -12.32 3.47 14.81
CA TRP A 429 -11.12 2.97 15.49
C TRP A 429 -10.54 1.74 14.77
N GLY A 430 -11.40 0.84 14.29
CA GLY A 430 -11.04 -0.35 13.55
C GLY A 430 -10.28 -0.03 12.26
N GLY A 431 -10.87 0.79 11.39
CA GLY A 431 -10.24 1.23 10.14
C GLY A 431 -8.95 2.03 10.36
N ALA A 432 -8.95 2.97 11.32
CA ALA A 432 -7.81 3.84 11.60
C ALA A 432 -6.58 3.07 12.11
N ASN A 433 -6.76 2.08 12.98
CA ASN A 433 -5.64 1.25 13.45
C ASN A 433 -5.19 0.21 12.42
N ALA A 434 -6.07 -0.24 11.52
CA ALA A 434 -5.72 -1.17 10.46
C ALA A 434 -4.81 -0.55 9.37
N SER A 435 -4.82 0.78 9.21
CA SER A 435 -3.94 1.52 8.29
C SER A 435 -3.09 2.57 9.03
N PRO A 436 -2.04 2.15 9.78
CA PRO A 436 -1.25 3.04 10.63
C PRO A 436 -0.36 4.05 9.88
N LEU A 437 -0.33 4.01 8.54
CA LEU A 437 0.62 4.77 7.71
C LEU A 437 0.13 6.16 7.28
N LEU A 438 -1.18 6.39 7.11
CA LEU A 438 -1.68 7.65 6.52
C LEU A 438 -1.85 8.78 7.55
N ALA A 439 -2.59 8.55 8.63
CA ALA A 439 -3.03 9.64 9.51
C ALA A 439 -1.89 10.31 10.33
N PRO A 440 -0.95 9.58 10.98
CA PRO A 440 0.05 10.21 11.83
C PRO A 440 1.08 11.00 11.01
N ALA A 441 1.54 10.46 9.88
CA ALA A 441 2.57 11.07 9.04
C ALA A 441 2.08 12.38 8.39
N LEU A 442 0.84 12.41 7.88
CA LEU A 442 0.26 13.62 7.30
C LEU A 442 0.04 14.71 8.38
N LEU A 443 -0.39 14.36 9.59
CA LEU A 443 -0.50 15.31 10.71
C LEU A 443 0.87 15.83 11.19
N GLN A 444 1.91 14.99 11.19
CA GLN A 444 3.28 15.41 11.51
C GLN A 444 3.82 16.37 10.44
N ARG A 445 3.64 16.05 9.15
CA ARG A 445 4.00 16.92 8.02
C ARG A 445 3.27 18.26 8.08
N ALA A 446 1.96 18.26 8.35
CA ALA A 446 1.17 19.48 8.54
C ALA A 446 1.74 20.37 9.65
N ARG A 447 2.00 19.80 10.84
CA ARG A 447 2.60 20.53 11.97
C ARG A 447 3.99 21.10 11.62
N SER A 448 4.80 20.36 10.86
CA SER A 448 6.11 20.84 10.40
C SER A 448 5.98 22.03 9.44
N LEU A 449 5.07 21.96 8.45
CA LEU A 449 4.85 23.02 7.47
C LEU A 449 4.22 24.27 8.10
N THR A 450 3.33 24.13 9.09
CA THR A 450 2.82 25.25 9.89
C THR A 450 3.92 25.87 10.77
N THR A 451 4.84 25.06 11.29
CA THR A 451 6.00 25.57 12.05
C THR A 451 6.97 26.33 11.13
N GLU A 452 7.16 25.88 9.89
CA GLU A 452 7.89 26.61 8.84
C GLU A 452 7.20 27.94 8.52
N HIS A 453 5.89 27.93 8.24
CA HIS A 453 5.06 29.12 8.03
C HIS A 453 5.23 30.15 9.16
N ASP A 454 5.04 29.74 10.41
CA ASP A 454 5.06 30.66 11.55
C ASP A 454 6.46 31.22 11.83
N ASN A 455 7.51 30.49 11.47
CA ASN A 455 8.90 30.99 11.50
C ASN A 455 9.13 32.02 10.39
N LEU A 456 8.74 31.72 9.15
CA LEU A 456 8.91 32.63 8.01
C LEU A 456 8.05 33.89 8.14
N GLN A 457 6.83 33.78 8.69
CA GLN A 457 5.96 34.91 9.00
C GLN A 457 6.59 35.83 10.06
N ARG A 458 7.23 35.26 11.09
CA ARG A 458 8.00 36.04 12.08
C ARG A 458 9.22 36.73 11.48
N ILE A 459 9.92 36.08 10.54
CA ILE A 459 11.05 36.68 9.81
C ILE A 459 10.54 37.83 8.92
N LEU A 460 9.47 37.61 8.15
CA LEU A 460 8.88 38.61 7.24
C LEU A 460 8.40 39.87 7.97
N ASN A 461 7.84 39.71 9.18
CA ASN A 461 7.47 40.82 10.07
C ASN A 461 8.67 41.64 10.60
N SER A 462 9.90 41.12 10.48
CA SER A 462 11.15 41.79 10.91
C SER A 462 12.01 42.30 9.75
N SER A 463 11.94 41.64 8.59
CA SER A 463 12.68 41.98 7.38
C SER A 463 11.93 41.47 6.16
N PHE A 464 11.55 42.37 5.23
CA PHE A 464 10.83 41.99 4.02
C PHE A 464 11.77 41.35 2.98
N ASP A 465 11.43 40.15 2.52
CA ASP A 465 12.00 39.48 1.34
C ASP A 465 10.86 38.90 0.50
N ALA A 466 10.94 39.08 -0.82
CA ALA A 466 9.92 38.65 -1.75
C ALA A 466 9.82 37.11 -1.88
N ASN A 467 10.94 36.40 -1.72
CA ASN A 467 10.95 34.93 -1.78
C ASN A 467 10.31 34.33 -0.52
N THR A 468 10.66 34.87 0.65
CA THR A 468 10.05 34.55 1.95
C THR A 468 8.54 34.87 1.93
N ALA A 469 8.14 36.02 1.40
CA ALA A 469 6.72 36.38 1.26
C ALA A 469 5.95 35.39 0.36
N LYS A 470 6.54 34.97 -0.78
CA LYS A 470 5.95 33.94 -1.64
C LYS A 470 5.82 32.61 -0.89
N ARG A 471 6.87 32.18 -0.18
CA ARG A 471 6.89 30.91 0.57
C ARG A 471 5.86 30.89 1.71
N VAL A 472 5.68 32.01 2.41
CA VAL A 472 4.58 32.19 3.38
C VAL A 472 3.22 32.00 2.71
N GLY A 473 3.00 32.61 1.53
CA GLY A 473 1.77 32.47 0.75
C GLY A 473 1.50 31.06 0.21
N GLU A 474 2.54 30.24 0.00
CA GLU A 474 2.40 28.82 -0.33
C GLU A 474 1.94 27.99 0.89
N LEU A 475 2.50 28.27 2.07
CA LEU A 475 2.28 27.48 3.28
C LEU A 475 1.01 27.90 4.07
N SER A 476 0.50 29.11 3.87
CA SER A 476 -0.70 29.62 4.56
C SER A 476 -1.90 28.68 4.41
N ARG A 477 -2.11 28.11 3.22
CA ARG A 477 -3.17 27.12 2.93
C ARG A 477 -3.06 25.85 3.79
N VAL A 478 -1.85 25.46 4.19
CA VAL A 478 -1.63 24.33 5.11
C VAL A 478 -1.86 24.76 6.55
N ALA A 479 -1.35 25.94 6.94
CA ALA A 479 -1.52 26.50 8.27
C ALA A 479 -3.00 26.76 8.62
N GLU A 480 -3.76 27.36 7.71
CA GLU A 480 -5.21 27.60 7.85
C GLU A 480 -6.02 26.30 7.91
N ALA A 481 -5.74 25.35 7.02
CA ALA A 481 -6.42 24.05 7.03
C ALA A 481 -6.15 23.25 8.31
N LEU A 482 -4.89 23.26 8.80
CA LEU A 482 -4.53 22.61 10.06
C LEU A 482 -5.20 23.32 11.24
N LYS A 483 -5.19 24.66 11.28
CA LYS A 483 -5.81 25.45 12.35
C LYS A 483 -7.33 25.25 12.42
N ALA A 484 -8.01 25.21 11.26
CA ALA A 484 -9.44 24.93 11.20
C ALA A 484 -9.75 23.52 11.72
N TRP A 485 -8.99 22.50 11.28
CA TRP A 485 -9.12 21.13 11.77
C TRP A 485 -8.82 21.00 13.28
N GLN A 486 -7.80 21.71 13.79
CA GLN A 486 -7.47 21.76 15.21
C GLN A 486 -8.57 22.45 16.05
N SER A 487 -9.16 23.53 15.54
CA SER A 487 -10.28 24.21 16.21
C SER A 487 -11.51 23.31 16.30
N SER A 488 -11.86 22.66 15.18
CA SER A 488 -12.95 21.67 15.12
C SER A 488 -12.69 20.48 16.06
N GLN A 489 -11.46 19.97 16.11
CA GLN A 489 -11.05 18.93 17.07
C GLN A 489 -11.15 19.38 18.53
N ALA A 490 -10.85 20.65 18.84
CA ALA A 490 -11.02 21.20 20.18
C ALA A 490 -12.50 21.31 20.56
N SER A 491 -13.35 21.86 19.70
CA SER A 491 -14.81 21.92 19.92
C SER A 491 -15.43 20.53 20.10
N VAL A 492 -15.01 19.52 19.31
CA VAL A 492 -15.42 18.11 19.48
C VAL A 492 -14.95 17.51 20.81
N ALA A 493 -13.83 17.97 21.38
CA ALA A 493 -13.35 17.53 22.69
C ALA A 493 -14.10 18.22 23.84
N GLU A 494 -14.38 19.53 23.71
CA GLU A 494 -15.15 20.31 24.67
C GLU A 494 -16.61 19.82 24.74
N LEU A 495 -17.27 19.62 23.60
CA LEU A 495 -18.64 19.08 23.53
C LEU A 495 -18.73 17.66 24.12
N LYS A 496 -17.68 16.84 24.01
CA LYS A 496 -17.62 15.53 24.68
C LYS A 496 -17.45 15.66 26.20
N ALA A 497 -16.53 16.52 26.66
CA ALA A 497 -16.38 16.79 28.09
C ALA A 497 -17.68 17.34 28.72
N MET A 498 -18.45 18.13 27.97
CA MET A 498 -19.78 18.61 28.38
C MET A 498 -20.89 17.55 28.33
N LEU A 499 -20.65 16.37 27.73
CA LEU A 499 -21.58 15.23 27.71
C LEU A 499 -21.18 14.13 28.71
N ASP A 500 -19.91 14.08 29.12
CA ASP A 500 -19.39 13.18 30.15
C ASP A 500 -19.60 13.72 31.59
N ASP A 501 -20.05 14.97 31.75
CA ASP A 501 -20.37 15.59 33.04
C ASP A 501 -21.71 15.07 33.61
N PRO A 502 -21.73 14.41 34.79
CA PRO A 502 -22.93 13.80 35.34
C PRO A 502 -23.94 14.79 35.96
N ASP A 503 -23.55 16.04 36.21
CA ASP A 503 -24.42 17.07 36.82
C ASP A 503 -25.10 17.98 35.76
N GLN A 504 -24.98 17.65 34.47
CA GLN A 504 -25.55 18.41 33.35
C GLN A 504 -27.08 18.33 33.21
N ASP A 505 -27.66 19.39 32.64
CA ASP A 505 -29.09 19.44 32.34
C ASP A 505 -29.42 18.59 31.09
N ALA A 506 -30.56 17.91 31.10
CA ALA A 506 -30.98 17.01 30.02
C ALA A 506 -31.18 17.75 28.68
N ASP A 507 -31.66 19.01 28.75
CA ASP A 507 -31.86 19.86 27.58
C ASP A 507 -30.52 20.36 27.02
N LEU A 508 -29.58 20.81 27.86
CA LEU A 508 -28.21 21.18 27.45
C LEU A 508 -27.47 19.99 26.85
N ALA A 509 -27.56 18.81 27.47
CA ALA A 509 -26.98 17.58 26.94
C ALA A 509 -27.62 17.14 25.61
N SER A 510 -28.85 17.57 25.30
CA SER A 510 -29.47 17.34 23.98
C SER A 510 -28.84 18.22 22.90
N ILE A 511 -28.69 19.51 23.18
CA ILE A 511 -28.08 20.49 22.27
C ILE A 511 -26.61 20.12 21.98
N ALA A 512 -25.84 19.78 23.02
CA ALA A 512 -24.45 19.35 22.87
C ALA A 512 -24.29 18.07 22.03
N ARG A 513 -25.30 17.18 22.01
CA ARG A 513 -25.31 15.98 21.15
C ARG A 513 -25.53 16.32 19.68
N ASP A 514 -26.44 17.25 19.38
CA ASP A 514 -26.73 17.68 18.01
C ASP A 514 -25.58 18.54 17.43
N GLU A 515 -25.00 19.43 18.25
CA GLU A 515 -23.77 20.17 17.87
C GLU A 515 -22.59 19.22 17.65
N LEU A 516 -22.40 18.21 18.52
CA LEU A 516 -21.34 17.22 18.35
C LEU A 516 -21.49 16.41 17.04
N ALA A 517 -22.71 16.06 16.65
CA ALA A 517 -22.97 15.38 15.38
C ALA A 517 -22.64 16.27 14.18
N SER A 518 -23.06 17.54 14.21
CA SER A 518 -22.74 18.54 13.19
C SER A 518 -21.23 18.76 13.04
N GLU A 519 -20.54 19.00 14.16
CA GLU A 519 -19.11 19.34 14.16
C GLU A 519 -18.21 18.12 13.87
N THR A 520 -18.66 16.90 14.17
CA THR A 520 -17.99 15.67 13.70
C THR A 520 -18.05 15.56 12.17
N GLY A 521 -19.18 15.90 11.54
CA GLY A 521 -19.30 15.98 10.07
C GLY A 521 -18.44 17.08 9.46
N ASN A 522 -18.32 18.23 10.15
CA ASN A 522 -17.41 19.31 9.78
C ASN A 522 -15.95 18.84 9.79
N LEU A 523 -15.53 18.14 10.86
CA LEU A 523 -14.18 17.59 11.05
C LEU A 523 -13.76 16.64 9.92
N GLU A 524 -14.66 15.79 9.41
CA GLU A 524 -14.39 14.93 8.24
C GLU A 524 -14.22 15.73 6.93
N SER A 525 -14.90 16.85 6.79
CA SER A 525 -14.71 17.76 5.64
C SER A 525 -13.35 18.48 5.73
N LEU A 526 -12.96 18.89 6.95
CA LEU A 526 -11.71 19.57 7.24
C LEU A 526 -10.51 18.63 7.10
N ALA A 527 -10.63 17.35 7.50
CA ALA A 527 -9.60 16.34 7.30
C ALA A 527 -9.30 16.11 5.81
N ARG A 528 -10.34 16.06 4.95
CA ARG A 528 -10.17 15.99 3.49
C ARG A 528 -9.51 17.24 2.91
N ARG A 529 -9.92 18.43 3.36
CA ARG A 529 -9.30 19.72 2.95
C ARG A 529 -7.82 19.81 3.36
N LEU A 530 -7.47 19.35 4.56
CA LEU A 530 -6.10 19.29 5.06
C LEU A 530 -5.24 18.28 4.28
N SER A 531 -5.78 17.10 3.96
CA SER A 531 -5.09 16.13 3.09
C SER A 531 -4.79 16.75 1.72
N ALA A 532 -5.78 17.41 1.11
CA ALA A 532 -5.63 18.07 -0.18
C ALA A 532 -4.66 19.26 -0.17
N SER A 533 -4.52 20.00 0.94
CA SER A 533 -3.57 21.12 1.04
C SER A 533 -2.12 20.68 1.28
N LEU A 534 -1.88 19.47 1.77
CA LEU A 534 -0.53 18.90 1.94
C LEU A 534 0.14 18.46 0.63
N THR A 535 -0.64 18.30 -0.44
CA THR A 535 -0.16 18.01 -1.80
C THR A 535 0.65 19.20 -2.34
N PRO A 536 1.89 19.01 -2.83
CA PRO A 536 2.63 20.08 -3.48
C PRO A 536 1.92 20.47 -4.78
N ARG A 537 1.98 21.75 -5.13
CA ARG A 537 1.69 22.16 -6.50
C ARG A 537 2.77 21.63 -7.42
N HIS A 538 2.36 21.16 -8.60
CA HIS A 538 3.30 20.79 -9.66
C HIS A 538 4.16 22.02 -10.05
N PRO A 539 5.47 21.89 -10.35
CA PRO A 539 6.32 23.04 -10.67
C PRO A 539 5.79 23.93 -11.81
N PHE A 540 5.10 23.31 -12.77
CA PHE A 540 4.47 24.01 -13.90
C PHE A 540 2.95 24.22 -13.74
N ALA A 541 2.37 24.07 -12.53
CA ALA A 541 0.92 24.09 -12.33
C ALA A 541 0.23 25.36 -12.87
N ASP A 542 0.86 26.52 -12.67
CA ASP A 542 0.31 27.83 -13.04
C ASP A 542 0.62 28.24 -14.50
N PHE A 543 1.31 27.40 -15.28
CA PHE A 543 1.69 27.70 -16.67
C PHE A 543 0.53 27.47 -17.66
N PRO A 544 0.57 28.15 -18.84
CA PRO A 544 -0.16 27.73 -20.04
C PRO A 544 0.26 26.31 -20.47
N CYS A 545 -0.49 25.66 -21.37
CA CYS A 545 -0.17 24.28 -21.78
C CYS A 545 -0.37 23.99 -23.27
N MET A 546 0.46 23.08 -23.78
CA MET A 546 0.40 22.53 -25.13
C MET A 546 -0.04 21.07 -25.08
N ILE A 547 -1.13 20.74 -25.78
CA ILE A 547 -1.71 19.41 -25.88
C ILE A 547 -1.36 18.84 -27.26
N GLU A 548 -0.56 17.78 -27.29
CA GLU A 548 -0.12 17.12 -28.53
C GLU A 548 -0.81 15.78 -28.72
N PHE A 549 -1.27 15.53 -29.94
CA PHE A 549 -1.94 14.30 -30.33
C PHE A 549 -1.12 13.58 -31.41
N ARG A 550 -0.79 12.30 -31.17
CA ARG A 550 -0.15 11.42 -32.18
C ARG A 550 -0.85 10.06 -32.29
N PRO A 551 -0.94 9.46 -33.50
CA PRO A 551 -1.68 8.22 -33.70
C PRO A 551 -0.95 7.03 -33.05
N GLY A 552 -1.69 6.25 -32.26
CA GLY A 552 -1.20 5.04 -31.61
C GLY A 552 -1.53 3.76 -32.39
N PRO A 553 -1.50 2.58 -31.72
CA PRO A 553 -1.76 1.29 -32.37
C PRO A 553 -3.19 1.13 -32.92
N GLY A 554 -3.41 1.55 -34.16
CA GLY A 554 -4.71 1.46 -34.85
C GLY A 554 -4.70 1.65 -36.37
N GLY A 555 -3.58 2.05 -36.98
CA GLY A 555 -3.53 2.39 -38.41
C GLY A 555 -4.37 3.63 -38.72
N LEU A 556 -5.03 3.67 -39.88
CA LEU A 556 -5.90 4.79 -40.29
C LEU A 556 -7.00 5.10 -39.25
N GLU A 557 -7.54 4.09 -38.58
CA GLU A 557 -8.57 4.30 -37.55
C GLU A 557 -8.06 5.07 -36.33
N GLY A 558 -6.78 4.88 -35.96
CA GLY A 558 -6.15 5.69 -34.91
C GLY A 558 -5.99 7.15 -35.32
N ARG A 559 -5.89 7.44 -36.63
CA ARG A 559 -5.77 8.79 -37.17
C ARG A 559 -7.11 9.52 -37.21
N TYR A 560 -8.18 8.84 -37.60
CA TYR A 560 -9.54 9.38 -37.54
C TYR A 560 -9.97 9.67 -36.09
N PHE A 561 -9.72 8.74 -35.16
CA PHE A 561 -10.01 8.96 -33.74
C PHE A 561 -9.19 10.12 -33.12
N MET A 562 -8.03 10.42 -33.69
CA MET A 562 -7.21 11.56 -33.25
C MET A 562 -7.86 12.91 -33.56
N ASP A 563 -8.50 13.04 -34.72
CA ASP A 563 -9.29 14.22 -35.08
C ASP A 563 -10.53 14.36 -34.17
N THR A 564 -11.17 13.25 -33.78
CA THR A 564 -12.26 13.25 -32.79
C THR A 564 -11.78 13.82 -31.43
N LEU A 565 -10.63 13.38 -30.93
CA LEU A 565 -10.07 13.88 -29.67
C LEU A 565 -9.60 15.34 -29.76
N PHE A 566 -8.96 15.75 -30.85
CA PHE A 566 -8.57 17.14 -31.07
C PHE A 566 -9.81 18.07 -31.09
N LYS A 567 -10.88 17.66 -31.78
CA LYS A 567 -12.17 18.37 -31.79
C LYS A 567 -12.78 18.43 -30.38
N MET A 568 -12.75 17.34 -29.61
CA MET A 568 -13.24 17.26 -28.23
C MET A 568 -12.55 18.28 -27.30
N TYR A 569 -11.22 18.30 -27.27
CA TYR A 569 -10.47 19.24 -26.41
C TYR A 569 -10.61 20.70 -26.87
N ARG A 570 -10.73 20.94 -28.17
CA ARG A 570 -11.05 22.27 -28.71
C ARG A 570 -12.46 22.73 -28.31
N GLY A 571 -13.46 21.84 -28.38
CA GLY A 571 -14.83 22.10 -27.92
C GLY A 571 -14.90 22.42 -26.43
N LEU A 572 -14.17 21.66 -25.60
CA LEU A 572 -13.99 21.93 -24.18
C LEU A 572 -13.37 23.31 -23.91
N CYS A 573 -12.33 23.70 -24.66
CA CYS A 573 -11.72 25.03 -24.54
C CYS A 573 -12.70 26.15 -24.90
N ILE A 574 -13.48 25.99 -25.98
CA ILE A 574 -14.52 26.94 -26.39
C ILE A 574 -15.60 27.05 -25.29
N ARG A 575 -16.10 25.93 -24.76
CA ARG A 575 -17.15 25.91 -23.72
C ARG A 575 -16.69 26.53 -22.40
N ARG A 576 -15.45 26.28 -21.97
CA ARG A 576 -14.86 26.85 -20.75
C ARG A 576 -14.31 28.27 -20.95
N GLY A 577 -14.34 28.81 -22.17
CA GLY A 577 -13.87 30.17 -22.49
C GLY A 577 -12.35 30.32 -22.58
N TYR A 578 -11.59 29.23 -22.67
CA TYR A 578 -10.13 29.27 -22.72
C TYR A 578 -9.60 29.76 -24.08
N ARG A 579 -8.65 30.69 -24.04
CA ARG A 579 -7.93 31.22 -25.20
C ARG A 579 -6.99 30.13 -25.72
N HIS A 580 -7.16 29.73 -26.97
CA HIS A 580 -6.40 28.63 -27.57
C HIS A 580 -5.99 28.92 -29.02
N SER A 581 -4.84 28.37 -29.43
CA SER A 581 -4.29 28.41 -30.78
C SER A 581 -4.09 26.97 -31.31
N VAL A 582 -4.18 26.80 -32.62
CA VAL A 582 -3.82 25.54 -33.28
C VAL A 582 -2.42 25.71 -33.86
N VAL A 583 -1.43 25.12 -33.21
CA VAL A 583 -0.01 25.26 -33.59
C VAL A 583 0.31 24.37 -34.79
N LYS A 584 -0.25 23.15 -34.82
CA LYS A 584 -0.09 22.21 -35.93
C LYS A 584 -1.35 21.37 -36.12
N TYR A 585 -1.70 21.08 -37.38
CA TYR A 585 -2.80 20.20 -37.76
C TYR A 585 -2.45 19.59 -39.13
N GLU A 586 -1.83 18.41 -39.11
CA GLU A 586 -1.19 17.77 -40.27
C GLU A 586 -1.92 16.49 -40.66
N PHE A 587 -2.15 16.30 -41.96
CA PHE A 587 -2.82 15.11 -42.52
C PHE A 587 -1.81 14.00 -42.87
N ALA A 588 -2.30 12.78 -43.11
CA ALA A 588 -1.46 11.66 -43.53
C ALA A 588 -1.31 11.59 -45.06
N ASP A 589 -0.08 11.73 -45.57
CA ASP A 589 0.28 11.76 -47.01
C ASP A 589 -0.20 10.55 -47.84
N GLY A 590 -0.59 9.45 -47.20
CA GLY A 590 -1.07 8.23 -47.84
C GLY A 590 -2.60 8.07 -47.94
N ALA A 591 -3.39 9.06 -47.52
CA ALA A 591 -4.86 8.92 -47.42
C ALA A 591 -5.66 9.62 -48.53
N GLY A 592 -5.11 10.66 -49.18
CA GLY A 592 -5.86 11.56 -50.06
C GLY A 592 -6.97 12.32 -49.31
N ASP A 593 -7.94 12.88 -50.02
CA ASP A 593 -9.09 13.63 -49.47
C ASP A 593 -10.15 12.72 -48.76
N SER A 594 -9.71 11.55 -48.26
CA SER A 594 -10.56 10.49 -47.71
C SER A 594 -10.95 10.76 -46.25
N SER A 595 -12.00 11.56 -46.05
CA SER A 595 -12.66 11.66 -44.74
C SER A 595 -13.35 10.36 -44.32
N SER A 596 -13.52 10.16 -43.02
CA SER A 596 -14.27 9.02 -42.48
C SER A 596 -15.76 9.15 -42.77
N SER A 597 -16.53 8.07 -42.62
CA SER A 597 -17.99 8.10 -42.76
C SER A 597 -18.69 8.97 -41.68
N ALA A 598 -17.94 9.49 -40.71
CA ALA A 598 -18.38 10.44 -39.69
C ALA A 598 -17.78 11.86 -39.89
N GLY A 599 -17.11 12.15 -41.01
CA GLY A 599 -16.50 13.46 -41.28
C GLY A 599 -15.21 13.72 -40.50
N GLU A 600 -14.49 12.67 -40.12
CA GLU A 600 -13.20 12.76 -39.43
C GLU A 600 -12.05 12.75 -40.44
N ASN A 601 -10.96 13.46 -40.15
CA ASN A 601 -9.79 13.54 -41.02
C ASN A 601 -8.67 12.57 -40.58
N PRO A 602 -7.88 12.00 -41.51
CA PRO A 602 -6.81 11.06 -41.19
C PRO A 602 -5.53 11.82 -40.80
N LEU A 603 -5.46 12.32 -39.56
CA LEU A 603 -4.35 13.14 -39.08
C LEU A 603 -3.03 12.36 -38.86
N GLN A 604 -1.91 13.08 -38.94
CA GLN A 604 -0.55 12.63 -38.66
C GLN A 604 0.00 13.23 -37.36
N GLU A 605 -0.28 14.50 -37.12
CA GLU A 605 0.02 15.20 -35.87
C GLU A 605 -0.96 16.37 -35.68
N ALA A 606 -1.38 16.60 -34.45
CA ALA A 606 -2.14 17.80 -34.10
C ALA A 606 -1.64 18.37 -32.77
N ILE A 607 -1.57 19.70 -32.67
CA ILE A 607 -1.07 20.43 -31.50
C ILE A 607 -2.02 21.59 -31.22
N LEU A 608 -2.61 21.57 -30.01
CA LEU A 608 -3.52 22.60 -29.47
C LEU A 608 -2.83 23.27 -28.28
N GLU A 609 -2.62 24.57 -28.34
CA GLU A 609 -2.06 25.34 -27.23
C GLU A 609 -3.15 26.15 -26.53
N VAL A 610 -3.08 26.24 -25.21
CA VAL A 610 -4.01 26.95 -24.33
C VAL A 610 -3.23 28.00 -23.53
N HIS A 611 -3.60 29.27 -23.71
CA HIS A 611 -2.84 30.48 -23.31
C HIS A 611 -3.13 31.00 -21.90
N ASP A 612 -4.06 30.37 -21.19
CA ASP A 612 -4.49 30.84 -19.87
C ASP A 612 -3.64 30.23 -18.75
N GLN A 613 -3.29 31.07 -17.76
CA GLN A 613 -2.52 30.65 -16.59
C GLN A 613 -3.31 29.59 -15.79
N GLY A 614 -2.61 28.57 -15.32
CA GLY A 614 -3.21 27.41 -14.64
C GLY A 614 -3.75 26.33 -15.58
N ALA A 615 -3.71 26.51 -16.90
CA ALA A 615 -4.19 25.49 -17.84
C ALA A 615 -3.45 24.15 -17.68
N PHE A 616 -2.15 24.17 -17.39
CA PHE A 616 -1.38 22.93 -17.19
C PHE A 616 -1.93 22.05 -16.06
N ASP A 617 -2.27 22.58 -14.87
CA ASP A 617 -2.85 21.77 -13.79
C ASP A 617 -4.30 21.31 -14.06
N ILE A 618 -4.97 21.86 -15.08
CA ILE A 618 -6.28 21.40 -15.54
C ILE A 618 -6.14 20.26 -16.55
N PHE A 619 -5.18 20.35 -17.47
CA PHE A 619 -5.00 19.37 -18.54
C PHE A 619 -3.95 18.28 -18.24
N ARG A 620 -3.10 18.39 -17.20
CA ARG A 620 -2.06 17.36 -16.91
C ARG A 620 -2.60 15.95 -16.66
N SER A 621 -3.86 15.81 -16.23
CA SER A 621 -4.55 14.53 -16.08
C SER A 621 -4.89 13.86 -17.42
N GLU A 622 -4.83 14.58 -18.54
CA GLU A 622 -5.21 14.12 -19.86
C GLU A 622 -4.05 13.47 -20.62
N ALA A 623 -2.81 13.54 -20.11
CA ALA A 623 -1.67 12.86 -20.71
C ALA A 623 -1.80 11.32 -20.56
N GLY A 624 -1.71 10.59 -21.68
CA GLY A 624 -1.83 9.13 -21.69
C GLY A 624 -2.26 8.52 -23.03
N MET A 625 -2.51 7.21 -23.02
CA MET A 625 -3.10 6.49 -24.16
C MET A 625 -4.64 6.49 -24.08
N HIS A 626 -5.30 7.10 -25.06
CA HIS A 626 -6.75 7.12 -25.22
C HIS A 626 -7.18 6.02 -26.18
N ARG A 627 -8.00 5.07 -25.72
CA ARG A 627 -8.40 3.88 -26.49
C ARG A 627 -9.84 4.01 -27.01
N VAL A 628 -10.06 3.79 -28.30
CA VAL A 628 -11.40 3.71 -28.89
C VAL A 628 -11.80 2.26 -29.17
N GLN A 629 -13.08 1.95 -28.96
CA GLN A 629 -13.70 0.69 -29.37
C GLN A 629 -14.98 1.00 -30.15
N ARG A 630 -14.92 0.87 -31.48
CA ARG A 630 -16.02 1.07 -32.43
C ARG A 630 -15.81 0.24 -33.70
N ILE A 631 -16.79 0.24 -34.60
CA ILE A 631 -16.64 -0.29 -35.96
C ILE A 631 -16.00 0.82 -36.82
N PRO A 632 -14.81 0.61 -37.42
CA PRO A 632 -14.15 1.62 -38.26
C PRO A 632 -14.92 1.91 -39.55
N SER A 633 -14.86 3.15 -40.05
CA SER A 633 -15.28 3.48 -41.42
C SER A 633 -14.50 2.71 -42.50
N THR A 634 -13.37 2.13 -42.14
CA THR A 634 -12.48 1.33 -43.02
C THR A 634 -12.77 -0.18 -43.00
N GLU A 635 -13.75 -0.67 -42.22
CA GLU A 635 -14.03 -2.11 -42.04
C GLU A 635 -15.40 -2.51 -42.62
N SER A 636 -15.39 -3.25 -43.73
CA SER A 636 -16.60 -3.64 -44.46
C SER A 636 -17.44 -4.75 -43.80
N LYS A 637 -16.90 -5.47 -42.80
CA LYS A 637 -17.55 -6.64 -42.17
C LYS A 637 -18.17 -6.34 -40.79
N GLY A 638 -18.32 -5.06 -40.44
CA GLY A 638 -18.99 -4.64 -39.20
C GLY A 638 -18.28 -5.08 -37.91
N ARG A 639 -16.95 -5.28 -37.97
CA ARG A 639 -16.17 -5.76 -36.82
C ARG A 639 -15.74 -4.59 -35.93
N VAL A 640 -15.90 -4.75 -34.62
CA VAL A 640 -15.39 -3.79 -33.63
C VAL A 640 -13.88 -3.91 -33.57
N HIS A 641 -13.18 -2.84 -33.93
CA HIS A 641 -11.73 -2.75 -33.77
C HIS A 641 -11.39 -1.95 -32.51
N THR A 642 -10.16 -2.13 -32.02
CA THR A 642 -9.63 -1.41 -30.86
C THR A 642 -8.37 -0.67 -31.31
N SER A 643 -8.47 0.65 -31.35
CA SER A 643 -7.42 1.59 -31.75
C SER A 643 -7.08 2.50 -30.58
N ALA A 644 -5.96 3.21 -30.65
CA ALA A 644 -5.58 4.18 -29.64
C ALA A 644 -4.85 5.40 -30.22
N VAL A 645 -4.86 6.49 -29.46
CA VAL A 645 -4.15 7.76 -29.69
C VAL A 645 -3.31 8.05 -28.45
N ALA A 646 -2.11 8.57 -28.66
CA ALA A 646 -1.26 9.07 -27.59
C ALA A 646 -1.46 10.58 -27.43
N VAL A 647 -1.68 11.03 -26.20
CA VAL A 647 -1.85 12.45 -25.84
C VAL A 647 -0.74 12.84 -24.86
N TRP A 648 0.01 13.90 -25.19
CA TRP A 648 0.92 14.58 -24.26
C TRP A 648 0.29 15.90 -23.83
N VAL A 649 0.54 16.30 -22.59
CA VAL A 649 0.28 17.65 -22.12
C VAL A 649 1.57 18.20 -21.54
N LEU A 650 2.09 19.24 -22.18
CA LEU A 650 3.35 19.89 -21.86
C LEU A 650 3.07 21.32 -21.35
N PRO A 651 3.90 21.91 -20.48
CA PRO A 651 3.81 23.34 -20.23
C PRO A 651 4.20 24.09 -21.51
N SER A 652 3.48 25.16 -21.85
CA SER A 652 3.96 26.12 -22.84
C SER A 652 4.74 27.20 -22.12
N PHE A 653 5.99 27.42 -22.56
CA PHE A 653 6.83 28.51 -22.11
C PHE A 653 6.66 29.68 -23.10
N PRO A 654 6.53 30.94 -22.63
CA PRO A 654 6.46 32.07 -23.53
C PRO A 654 7.76 32.15 -24.35
N GLU A 655 7.65 32.21 -25.68
CA GLU A 655 8.83 32.32 -26.56
C GLU A 655 9.54 33.66 -26.35
N SER A 656 10.77 33.62 -25.81
CA SER A 656 11.72 34.72 -25.90
C SER A 656 12.10 34.96 -27.36
N GLY A 657 11.93 36.20 -27.83
CA GLY A 657 12.39 36.64 -29.15
C GLY A 657 11.48 36.26 -30.31
N THR A 658 11.00 37.25 -31.05
CA THR A 658 10.36 37.03 -32.36
C THR A 658 11.39 36.43 -33.34
N SER A 659 10.94 35.71 -34.38
CA SER A 659 11.76 35.05 -35.41
C SER A 659 12.56 35.98 -36.36
N ASN A 660 12.98 37.15 -35.88
CA ASN A 660 13.88 38.07 -36.56
C ASN A 660 15.34 37.74 -36.20
N ILE A 661 16.23 37.78 -37.18
CA ILE A 661 17.68 37.65 -36.94
C ILE A 661 18.22 39.00 -36.45
N ASP A 662 17.87 39.37 -35.22
CA ASP A 662 18.54 40.47 -34.52
C ASP A 662 19.82 39.93 -33.84
N PHE A 663 20.86 40.74 -33.88
CA PHE A 663 22.20 40.41 -33.39
C PHE A 663 22.60 41.18 -32.13
N ASP A 664 21.81 42.20 -31.77
CA ASP A 664 22.08 43.13 -30.67
C ASP A 664 20.99 43.09 -29.58
N ASP A 665 19.86 42.41 -29.82
CA ASP A 665 18.85 42.01 -28.81
C ASP A 665 19.35 40.86 -27.90
N PRO A 666 19.49 41.04 -26.57
CA PRO A 666 19.93 40.00 -25.64
C PRO A 666 19.06 38.74 -25.59
N GLU A 667 17.77 38.81 -25.95
CA GLU A 667 16.86 37.65 -25.96
C GLU A 667 16.97 36.81 -27.25
N SER A 668 17.74 37.25 -28.24
CA SER A 668 17.94 36.55 -29.52
C SER A 668 18.91 35.36 -29.41
N ASP A 669 18.53 34.22 -30.01
CA ASP A 669 19.40 33.05 -30.18
C ASP A 669 20.77 33.38 -30.79
N PHE A 670 20.82 34.40 -31.66
CA PHE A 670 22.04 34.82 -32.37
C PHE A 670 22.88 35.86 -31.60
N TYR A 671 22.41 36.34 -30.45
CA TYR A 671 23.13 37.29 -29.62
C TYR A 671 24.28 36.64 -28.87
N VAL A 672 25.46 37.26 -28.93
CA VAL A 672 26.68 36.83 -28.24
C VAL A 672 27.36 38.07 -27.69
N ASN A 673 27.50 38.16 -26.36
CA ASN A 673 28.13 39.29 -25.69
C ASN A 673 29.60 39.42 -26.16
N PRO A 674 30.03 40.56 -26.74
CA PRO A 674 31.41 40.75 -27.18
C PRO A 674 32.46 40.60 -26.08
N GLN A 675 32.10 40.80 -24.81
CA GLN A 675 33.01 40.67 -23.67
C GLN A 675 33.33 39.20 -23.33
N GLU A 676 32.48 38.25 -23.73
CA GLU A 676 32.60 36.82 -23.45
C GLU A 676 33.39 36.06 -24.53
N VAL A 677 33.88 36.75 -25.57
CA VAL A 677 34.62 36.14 -26.69
C VAL A 677 36.09 36.55 -26.68
N LYS A 678 36.96 35.57 -26.41
CA LYS A 678 38.41 35.74 -26.55
C LYS A 678 38.79 35.66 -28.03
N ILE A 679 39.38 36.74 -28.56
CA ILE A 679 39.88 36.82 -29.94
C ILE A 679 41.42 36.64 -29.94
N GLU A 680 41.91 35.69 -30.73
CA GLU A 680 43.34 35.39 -30.92
C GLU A 680 43.72 35.59 -32.40
N THR A 681 44.77 36.38 -32.68
CA THR A 681 45.35 36.51 -34.03
C THR A 681 46.48 35.51 -34.24
N MET A 682 46.61 34.98 -35.45
CA MET A 682 47.66 34.03 -35.82
C MET A 682 48.05 34.12 -37.29
N ARG A 683 49.14 33.45 -37.66
CA ARG A 683 49.56 33.30 -39.06
C ARG A 683 48.75 32.20 -39.72
N ALA A 684 48.28 32.46 -40.94
CA ALA A 684 47.53 31.49 -41.72
C ALA A 684 48.40 30.26 -42.09
N ARG A 685 47.75 29.14 -42.40
CA ARG A 685 48.41 27.92 -42.90
C ARG A 685 47.96 27.61 -44.32
N GLY A 686 48.89 27.64 -45.28
CA GLY A 686 48.62 27.30 -46.67
C GLY A 686 49.62 27.91 -47.65
N ALA A 687 49.36 27.74 -48.95
CA ALA A 687 50.19 28.30 -50.02
C ALA A 687 49.96 29.82 -50.18
N GLY A 688 50.87 30.64 -49.66
CA GLY A 688 50.78 32.10 -49.80
C GLY A 688 52.08 32.89 -49.64
N GLY A 689 53.22 32.25 -49.90
CA GLY A 689 54.54 32.89 -49.99
C GLY A 689 54.95 33.68 -48.75
N GLN A 690 55.71 34.77 -48.95
CA GLN A 690 56.26 35.57 -47.85
C GLN A 690 55.18 36.26 -46.99
N HIS A 691 54.00 36.53 -47.56
CA HIS A 691 52.90 37.18 -46.84
C HIS A 691 52.33 36.27 -45.74
N VAL A 692 52.08 34.99 -46.03
CA VAL A 692 51.58 34.03 -45.02
C VAL A 692 52.60 33.81 -43.89
N ASN A 693 53.90 33.85 -44.19
CA ASN A 693 54.96 33.66 -43.19
C ASN A 693 55.15 34.86 -42.24
N LYS A 694 54.71 36.07 -42.63
CA LYS A 694 54.94 37.33 -41.89
C LYS A 694 53.65 37.96 -41.33
N THR A 695 52.51 37.82 -42.00
CA THR A 695 51.27 38.54 -41.65
C THR A 695 50.33 37.67 -40.80
N GLU A 696 49.87 38.21 -39.67
CA GLU A 696 48.92 37.55 -38.76
C GLU A 696 47.46 37.85 -39.19
N SER A 697 47.10 37.33 -40.37
CA SER A 697 45.80 37.53 -41.00
C SER A 697 44.71 36.54 -40.55
N ALA A 698 45.08 35.40 -39.95
CA ALA A 698 44.12 34.41 -39.47
C ALA A 698 43.66 34.74 -38.05
N ILE A 699 42.41 34.39 -37.73
CA ILE A 699 41.80 34.64 -36.41
C ILE A 699 41.22 33.35 -35.86
N ARG A 700 41.36 33.16 -34.54
CA ARG A 700 40.51 32.26 -33.75
C ARG A 700 39.66 33.11 -32.80
N MET A 701 38.42 32.71 -32.60
CA MET A 701 37.54 33.19 -31.55
C MET A 701 37.16 32.01 -30.64
N THR A 702 37.06 32.27 -29.35
CA THR A 702 36.61 31.31 -28.34
C THR A 702 35.57 31.99 -27.46
N HIS A 703 34.34 31.48 -27.49
CA HIS A 703 33.31 31.90 -26.53
C HIS A 703 33.60 31.23 -25.19
N LEU A 704 33.88 32.04 -24.16
CA LEU A 704 34.36 31.56 -22.86
C LEU A 704 33.32 30.73 -22.09
N PRO A 705 32.01 31.07 -22.06
CA PRO A 705 31.01 30.28 -21.35
C PRO A 705 30.76 28.88 -21.92
N THR A 706 30.71 28.74 -23.25
CA THR A 706 30.39 27.45 -23.92
C THR A 706 31.63 26.68 -24.38
N GLY A 707 32.83 27.28 -24.32
CA GLY A 707 34.06 26.72 -24.88
C GLY A 707 34.11 26.68 -26.41
N THR A 708 33.08 27.17 -27.11
CA THR A 708 32.92 27.02 -28.56
C THR A 708 34.00 27.81 -29.30
N THR A 709 34.91 27.11 -29.99
CA THR A 709 35.96 27.72 -30.83
C THR A 709 35.59 27.79 -32.30
N VAL A 710 35.99 28.86 -32.96
CA VAL A 710 35.92 29.07 -34.41
C VAL A 710 37.24 29.65 -34.89
N SER A 711 37.71 29.29 -36.09
CA SER A 711 38.86 29.92 -36.72
C SER A 711 38.65 30.16 -38.20
N MET A 712 39.04 31.33 -38.69
CA MET A 712 38.92 31.75 -40.08
C MET A 712 40.26 32.27 -40.62
N GLN A 713 40.61 31.87 -41.85
CA GLN A 713 41.87 32.25 -42.51
C GLN A 713 41.73 32.49 -44.03
N ASP A 714 40.53 32.38 -44.59
CA ASP A 714 40.31 32.21 -46.03
C ASP A 714 40.59 33.49 -46.83
N HIS A 715 40.48 34.66 -46.19
CA HIS A 715 40.83 35.94 -46.78
C HIS A 715 42.20 36.47 -46.32
N ARG A 716 42.85 37.25 -47.19
CA ARG A 716 44.12 37.93 -46.87
C ARG A 716 43.96 39.08 -45.85
N SER A 717 42.73 39.55 -45.61
CA SER A 717 42.42 40.65 -44.70
C SER A 717 41.99 40.11 -43.33
N GLN A 718 42.70 40.55 -42.28
CA GLN A 718 42.37 40.21 -40.90
C GLN A 718 40.95 40.63 -40.51
N GLN A 719 40.49 41.83 -40.92
CA GLN A 719 39.14 42.29 -40.59
C GLN A 719 38.07 41.40 -41.22
N ARG A 720 38.23 41.01 -42.48
CA ARG A 720 37.24 40.15 -43.14
C ARG A 720 37.17 38.76 -42.50
N ASN A 721 38.31 38.19 -42.10
CA ASN A 721 38.34 36.95 -41.32
C ASN A 721 37.71 37.13 -39.93
N ARG A 722 37.77 38.34 -39.33
CA ARG A 722 37.09 38.67 -38.05
C ARG A 722 35.57 38.64 -38.23
N ASP A 723 35.06 39.29 -39.26
CA ASP A 723 33.63 39.43 -39.53
C ASP A 723 32.98 38.07 -39.90
N GLU A 724 33.70 37.22 -40.65
CA GLU A 724 33.24 35.88 -41.00
C GLU A 724 33.41 34.88 -39.84
N ALA A 725 34.45 35.01 -39.01
CA ALA A 725 34.55 34.24 -37.75
C ALA A 725 33.42 34.59 -36.77
N TRP A 726 33.03 35.86 -36.64
CA TRP A 726 31.88 36.28 -35.83
C TRP A 726 30.57 35.65 -36.30
N LYS A 727 30.31 35.63 -37.61
CA LYS A 727 29.12 34.99 -38.18
C LYS A 727 29.08 33.49 -37.89
N LEU A 728 30.20 32.79 -38.09
CA LEU A 728 30.31 31.36 -37.78
C LEU A 728 30.17 31.06 -36.27
N LEU A 729 30.68 31.95 -35.41
CA LEU A 729 30.56 31.81 -33.96
C LEU A 729 29.11 32.00 -33.50
N ARG A 730 28.42 33.05 -33.98
CA ARG A 730 27.01 33.30 -33.71
C ARG A 730 26.12 32.15 -34.21
N SER A 731 26.35 31.64 -35.42
CA SER A 731 25.64 30.44 -35.93
C SER A 731 25.83 29.26 -34.99
N ARG A 732 27.08 28.86 -34.69
CA ARG A 732 27.34 27.70 -33.82
C ARG A 732 26.74 27.82 -32.43
N ILE A 733 26.68 29.02 -31.85
CA ILE A 733 26.06 29.25 -30.55
C ILE A 733 24.53 29.19 -30.64
N ALA A 734 23.91 29.78 -31.67
CA ALA A 734 22.48 29.65 -31.92
C ALA A 734 22.07 28.19 -32.21
N ASP A 735 22.87 27.46 -32.99
CA ASP A 735 22.69 26.04 -33.27
C ASP A 735 22.79 25.21 -31.98
N GLN A 736 23.80 25.45 -31.13
CA GLN A 736 23.98 24.77 -29.84
C GLN A 736 22.87 25.10 -28.82
N ARG A 737 22.37 26.35 -28.79
CA ARG A 737 21.22 26.77 -27.96
C ARG A 737 19.91 26.15 -28.41
N ARG A 738 19.75 25.96 -29.72
CA ARG A 738 18.58 25.29 -30.31
C ARG A 738 18.63 23.79 -30.04
N GLU A 739 19.76 23.14 -30.28
CA GLU A 739 20.00 21.72 -29.97
C GLU A 739 19.74 21.42 -28.48
N ALA A 740 20.24 22.25 -27.56
CA ALA A 740 19.96 22.10 -26.12
C ALA A 740 18.45 22.21 -25.77
N ARG A 741 17.72 23.17 -26.37
CA ARG A 741 16.25 23.29 -26.16
C ARG A 741 15.48 22.14 -26.81
N GLU A 742 15.92 21.64 -27.95
CA GLU A 742 15.36 20.44 -28.59
C GLU A 742 15.59 19.19 -27.71
N GLU A 743 16.76 19.05 -27.09
CA GLU A 743 17.04 18.00 -26.09
C GLU A 743 16.18 18.13 -24.84
N GLU A 744 16.10 19.32 -24.22
CA GLU A 744 15.25 19.57 -23.04
C GLU A 744 13.77 19.29 -23.33
N ALA A 745 13.26 19.76 -24.48
CA ALA A 745 11.91 19.47 -24.92
C ALA A 745 11.67 17.97 -25.19
N SER A 746 12.66 17.24 -25.74
CA SER A 746 12.56 15.79 -25.92
C SER A 746 12.58 15.04 -24.59
N GLN A 747 13.43 15.43 -23.64
CA GLN A 747 13.47 14.85 -22.29
C GLN A 747 12.14 15.07 -21.55
N LEU A 748 11.56 16.28 -21.66
CA LEU A 748 10.28 16.60 -21.03
C LEU A 748 9.11 15.84 -21.71
N ARG A 749 9.14 15.62 -23.03
CA ARG A 749 8.17 14.77 -23.74
C ARG A 749 8.24 13.30 -23.31
N ASP A 750 9.45 12.72 -23.30
CA ASP A 750 9.65 11.31 -22.94
C ASP A 750 9.43 11.06 -21.42
N SER A 751 9.49 12.09 -20.56
CA SER A 751 9.13 11.97 -19.13
C SER A 751 7.61 11.94 -18.88
N VAL A 752 6.83 12.61 -19.74
CA VAL A 752 5.35 12.58 -19.70
C VAL A 752 4.80 11.29 -20.29
N LEU A 753 5.25 10.92 -21.50
CA LEU A 753 4.92 9.63 -22.12
C LEU A 753 6.11 9.14 -22.95
N SER A 754 6.79 8.10 -22.46
CA SER A 754 7.91 7.51 -23.20
C SER A 754 7.41 6.77 -24.44
N LYS A 755 8.19 6.81 -25.52
CA LYS A 755 7.88 6.06 -26.77
C LYS A 755 7.64 4.56 -26.54
N THR A 756 8.25 3.98 -25.49
CA THR A 756 8.07 2.60 -25.02
C THR A 756 6.70 2.30 -24.40
N GLN A 757 5.98 3.30 -23.89
CA GLN A 757 4.63 3.15 -23.29
C GLN A 757 3.50 3.30 -24.31
N ILE A 758 3.81 3.53 -25.60
CA ILE A 758 2.81 3.64 -26.69
C ILE A 758 2.34 2.22 -27.11
N THR A 759 1.77 1.48 -26.16
CA THR A 759 1.28 0.11 -26.33
C THR A 759 -0.25 0.04 -26.36
N ARG A 760 -0.81 -1.16 -26.59
CA ARG A 760 -2.26 -1.42 -26.43
C ARG A 760 -2.68 -1.66 -24.97
N GLY A 761 -1.75 -1.82 -24.04
CA GLY A 761 -2.01 -2.13 -22.63
C GLY A 761 -2.35 -0.87 -21.81
N ASP A 762 -1.49 0.15 -21.95
CA ASP A 762 -1.31 1.29 -21.02
C ASP A 762 -2.33 2.42 -21.21
N LYS A 763 -3.56 2.05 -21.56
CA LYS A 763 -4.72 2.95 -21.70
C LYS A 763 -5.00 3.69 -20.38
N ILE A 764 -5.21 5.01 -20.46
CA ILE A 764 -5.82 5.77 -19.37
C ILE A 764 -7.35 5.81 -19.50
N ARG A 765 -7.87 5.91 -20.74
CA ARG A 765 -9.31 5.99 -21.02
C ARG A 765 -9.76 5.01 -22.10
N THR A 766 -11.01 4.60 -22.04
CA THR A 766 -11.70 3.87 -23.11
C THR A 766 -13.00 4.54 -23.52
N TYR A 767 -13.12 4.85 -24.81
CA TYR A 767 -14.29 5.41 -25.48
C TYR A 767 -14.98 4.26 -26.22
N ASN A 768 -16.09 3.74 -25.67
CA ASN A 768 -16.77 2.57 -26.19
C ASN A 768 -18.12 2.96 -26.82
N TYR A 769 -18.16 3.00 -28.16
CA TYR A 769 -19.34 3.43 -28.92
C TYR A 769 -20.49 2.42 -28.84
N ASN A 770 -20.19 1.12 -28.67
CA ASN A 770 -21.21 0.07 -28.57
C ASN A 770 -21.94 0.08 -27.22
N GLN A 771 -21.35 0.68 -26.19
CA GLN A 771 -21.90 0.76 -24.83
C GLN A 771 -22.25 2.20 -24.43
N ASP A 772 -22.12 3.15 -25.36
CA ASP A 772 -22.29 4.59 -25.16
C ASP A 772 -21.64 5.09 -23.86
N ARG A 773 -20.36 4.76 -23.67
CA ARG A 773 -19.65 5.00 -22.40
C ARG A 773 -18.21 5.43 -22.60
N CYS A 774 -17.77 6.40 -21.80
CA CYS A 774 -16.36 6.70 -21.57
C CYS A 774 -15.97 6.22 -20.15
N THR A 775 -14.85 5.50 -20.05
CA THR A 775 -14.27 4.97 -18.81
C THR A 775 -12.88 5.55 -18.58
N ASP A 776 -12.59 6.16 -17.43
CA ASP A 776 -11.21 6.40 -16.98
C ASP A 776 -10.76 5.26 -16.05
N HIS A 777 -9.75 4.51 -16.49
CA HIS A 777 -9.26 3.30 -15.82
C HIS A 777 -8.40 3.59 -14.60
N ARG A 778 -8.02 4.85 -14.37
CA ARG A 778 -7.22 5.28 -13.22
C ARG A 778 -8.13 5.64 -12.05
N ALA A 779 -9.12 6.49 -12.32
CA ALA A 779 -10.11 6.96 -11.35
C ALA A 779 -11.26 5.97 -11.12
N GLY A 780 -11.46 4.99 -12.00
CA GLY A 780 -12.62 4.08 -11.96
C GLY A 780 -13.94 4.76 -12.31
N VAL A 781 -13.89 5.92 -12.97
CA VAL A 781 -15.06 6.74 -13.31
C VAL A 781 -15.61 6.33 -14.67
N ASP A 782 -16.86 5.87 -14.67
CA ASP A 782 -17.67 5.56 -15.85
C ASP A 782 -18.71 6.67 -16.08
N VAL A 783 -18.84 7.14 -17.32
CA VAL A 783 -19.87 8.11 -17.73
C VAL A 783 -20.51 7.68 -19.05
N HIS A 784 -21.84 7.67 -19.09
CA HIS A 784 -22.66 7.36 -20.27
C HIS A 784 -23.16 8.63 -20.98
N ASP A 785 -23.49 8.52 -22.27
CA ASP A 785 -23.56 9.61 -23.28
C ASP A 785 -22.17 10.00 -23.77
N LEU A 786 -21.65 9.16 -24.68
CA LEU A 786 -20.38 9.37 -25.35
C LEU A 786 -20.40 10.60 -26.29
N PRO A 787 -21.48 10.94 -27.01
CA PRO A 787 -21.56 12.18 -27.78
C PRO A 787 -21.26 13.44 -26.95
N ASN A 788 -21.91 13.62 -25.79
CA ASN A 788 -21.64 14.77 -24.93
C ASN A 788 -20.19 14.83 -24.43
N VAL A 789 -19.56 13.67 -24.17
CA VAL A 789 -18.14 13.61 -23.83
C VAL A 789 -17.27 14.03 -25.01
N LEU A 790 -17.56 13.56 -26.23
CA LEU A 790 -16.79 13.83 -27.45
C LEU A 790 -16.96 15.25 -28.00
N ASP A 791 -18.08 15.93 -27.71
CA ASP A 791 -18.26 17.36 -27.99
C ASP A 791 -17.57 18.27 -26.94
N GLY A 792 -16.93 17.68 -25.92
CA GLY A 792 -16.27 18.41 -24.84
C GLY A 792 -17.24 18.98 -23.79
N GLY A 793 -18.45 18.42 -23.69
CA GLY A 793 -19.53 18.84 -22.79
C GLY A 793 -19.28 18.51 -21.30
N GLU A 794 -20.28 18.80 -20.46
CA GLU A 794 -20.22 18.69 -18.99
C GLU A 794 -19.86 17.28 -18.52
N LYS A 795 -20.21 16.23 -19.29
CA LYS A 795 -19.86 14.85 -18.95
C LYS A 795 -18.37 14.55 -19.08
N LEU A 796 -17.61 15.34 -19.83
CA LEU A 796 -16.14 15.27 -19.84
C LEU A 796 -15.56 15.87 -18.55
N ASP A 797 -16.14 16.95 -18.02
CA ASP A 797 -15.66 17.60 -16.78
C ASP A 797 -15.61 16.59 -15.61
N ARG A 798 -16.69 15.82 -15.42
CA ARG A 798 -16.76 14.76 -14.40
C ARG A 798 -15.65 13.69 -14.51
N ILE A 799 -15.16 13.43 -15.73
CA ILE A 799 -14.05 12.48 -15.95
C ILE A 799 -12.70 13.15 -15.66
N MET A 800 -12.54 14.42 -16.04
CA MET A 800 -11.34 15.21 -15.72
C MET A 800 -11.18 15.39 -14.20
N ASP A 801 -12.26 15.74 -13.51
CA ASP A 801 -12.26 15.95 -12.05
C ASP A 801 -11.90 14.65 -11.30
N GLY A 802 -12.53 13.52 -11.67
CA GLY A 802 -12.16 12.21 -11.09
C GLY A 802 -10.72 11.79 -11.41
N ALA A 803 -10.21 12.10 -12.60
CA ALA A 803 -8.80 11.87 -12.95
C ALA A 803 -7.84 12.80 -12.19
N LYS A 804 -8.29 14.01 -11.82
CA LYS A 804 -7.55 14.95 -10.99
C LYS A 804 -7.49 14.51 -9.52
N ASP A 805 -8.60 14.05 -8.96
CA ASP A 805 -8.65 13.48 -7.61
C ASP A 805 -7.74 12.23 -7.49
N TRP A 806 -7.75 11.36 -8.50
CA TRP A 806 -6.81 10.23 -8.59
C TRP A 806 -5.35 10.70 -8.60
N LEU A 807 -5.04 11.73 -9.40
CA LEU A 807 -3.69 12.26 -9.54
C LEU A 807 -3.20 12.89 -8.23
N VAL A 808 -4.06 13.64 -7.53
CA VAL A 808 -3.78 14.16 -6.18
C VAL A 808 -3.55 13.03 -5.17
N GLY A 809 -4.35 11.96 -5.20
CA GLY A 809 -4.16 10.79 -4.34
C GLY A 809 -2.79 10.11 -4.55
N LYS A 810 -2.35 10.00 -5.81
CA LYS A 810 -1.02 9.47 -6.15
C LYS A 810 0.11 10.43 -5.76
N ASP A 811 -0.07 11.73 -5.98
CA ASP A 811 0.88 12.77 -5.57
C ASP A 811 1.09 12.70 -4.03
N ILE A 812 0.02 12.47 -3.24
CA ILE A 812 0.08 12.26 -1.78
C ILE A 812 0.82 10.96 -1.40
N GLU A 813 0.61 9.84 -2.10
CA GLU A 813 1.31 8.57 -1.82
C GLU A 813 2.83 8.72 -1.96
N LEU A 814 3.30 9.40 -3.02
CA LEU A 814 4.71 9.67 -3.26
C LEU A 814 5.33 10.54 -2.14
N LEU A 815 4.61 11.55 -1.65
CA LEU A 815 5.08 12.38 -0.53
C LEU A 815 5.33 11.60 0.76
N VAL A 816 4.45 10.64 1.08
CA VAL A 816 4.57 9.83 2.30
C VAL A 816 5.84 8.97 2.21
N LEU A 817 6.11 8.39 1.04
CA LEU A 817 7.33 7.64 0.77
C LEU A 817 8.59 8.52 0.87
N GLU A 818 8.56 9.75 0.37
CA GLU A 818 9.68 10.70 0.50
C GLU A 818 9.98 11.08 1.95
N GLU A 819 8.96 11.45 2.75
CA GLU A 819 9.18 11.80 4.16
C GLU A 819 9.59 10.59 4.99
N GLU A 820 9.07 9.39 4.69
CA GLU A 820 9.58 8.15 5.29
C GLU A 820 11.08 7.95 4.99
N VAL A 821 11.56 8.26 3.79
CA VAL A 821 12.99 8.19 3.45
C VAL A 821 13.80 9.26 4.19
N LYS A 822 13.32 10.51 4.25
CA LYS A 822 13.96 11.60 5.02
C LYS A 822 14.03 11.26 6.51
N GLU A 823 12.97 10.72 7.11
CA GLU A 823 12.98 10.25 8.49
C GLU A 823 14.00 9.13 8.71
N LYS A 824 14.07 8.14 7.80
CA LYS A 824 15.03 7.03 7.89
C LYS A 824 16.47 7.53 7.79
N GLN A 825 16.75 8.53 6.95
CA GLN A 825 18.06 9.19 6.86
C GLN A 825 18.38 9.99 8.13
N ALA A 826 17.46 10.83 8.61
CA ALA A 826 17.64 11.61 9.83
C ALA A 826 17.82 10.75 11.10
N LYS A 827 17.13 9.60 11.17
CA LYS A 827 17.26 8.60 12.25
C LYS A 827 18.49 7.70 12.10
N GLY A 828 19.11 7.65 10.91
CA GLY A 828 20.37 6.95 10.64
C GLY A 828 21.63 7.83 10.74
N THR A 829 21.47 9.12 11.08
CA THR A 829 22.57 10.10 11.24
C THR A 829 22.73 10.53 12.71
N LYS A 830 22.34 9.65 13.65
CA LYS A 830 22.47 9.79 15.11
C LYS A 830 22.87 8.43 15.71
#